data_AF-A0A957VRE5-F1
#
_entry.id   AF-A0A957VRE5-F1
#
_cell.length_a   1.000
_cell.length_b   1.000
_cell.length_c   1.000
_cell.angle_alpha   90.00
_cell.angle_beta   90.00
_cell.angle_gamma   90.00
#
_symmetry.space_group_name_H-M   'P 1'
#
loop_
_entity.id
_entity.type
_entity.pdbx_description
1 polymer ?
#
loop_
_entity_poly.entity_id
_entity_poly.type
_entity_poly.pdbx_seq_one_letter_code
_entity_poly.pdbx_strand_id
1 'polypeptide(L)'
;GNFNRMQTLSTLVLQNARSLLDKVTIYEIRILYYTAQNEPLKALAVAREVLDMLGVSLPEQAGQVQVAKALATTRLSHLRRSIDDLYHLPEMTDPHQLATMRVLMRTVSAAYIAGPELFPFIVFNMVRLSVQYGNSALSAFGYMTYGLILCAGVGFIDYGYKLGEFALKLMDKFQAKDLKAKLIVAFNVPIKHWKAHIRETLAPFQEGYQSGLETGDIEYACHNGMYYANYLFAVGEPLDEVAPQQAQYLAMMKKFKQEFHLTYTQIWHQLALNLLDQASDSIQLCGAAFNETARLPELIAANNQTALFCTYLAKTMLAFLFGDPAQAVANAKLAEPHEQAMLGSINVAEHKYYQSLALLAHYPKAKGADRPRYLSTVRLNQRKMRKWAKHAPMNYQHKHDLVAAELARVTGDTAKAFEYYDKAIAGARANDYTNDLALAHELAARFYLNQGKTKIAHSYLLDARHAYLRWGATAKVKDLDQTYPNLLVRGPMGAPTTFDTTQILGVTPTASEGQRASILDLGAVIKASQAISGEIVLGQLLKRLMEIVIENAGAQHGFLILEKNGQLVIEAESDAESAEIKVLQDSPVAAQADRLAVSVVNFVARTKESVMLDDALQAEKFAQDQYIKTGRPKSILC
;
A
#
# COMPACT_ATOMS: atom_id res chain seq x y z
N GLY A 1 -25.46 -27.05 -2.40
CA GLY A 1 -26.77 -27.56 -2.85
C GLY A 1 -26.76 -29.08 -2.98
N ASN A 2 -27.88 -29.72 -3.31
CA ASN A 2 -27.98 -31.19 -3.46
C ASN A 2 -27.47 -31.64 -4.86
N PHE A 3 -26.30 -32.26 -4.91
CA PHE A 3 -25.58 -32.64 -6.15
C PHE A 3 -26.36 -33.61 -7.04
N ASN A 4 -26.80 -34.72 -6.45
CA ASN A 4 -27.45 -35.78 -7.20
C ASN A 4 -28.75 -35.27 -7.83
N ARG A 5 -29.50 -34.45 -7.10
CA ARG A 5 -30.73 -33.84 -7.62
C ARG A 5 -30.45 -32.88 -8.78
N MET A 6 -29.39 -32.06 -8.68
CA MET A 6 -29.01 -31.16 -9.77
C MET A 6 -28.62 -31.95 -11.03
N GLN A 7 -27.80 -33.00 -10.89
CA GLN A 7 -27.41 -33.83 -12.04
C GLN A 7 -28.61 -34.51 -12.68
N THR A 8 -29.49 -35.14 -11.90
CA THR A 8 -30.69 -35.80 -12.43
C THR A 8 -31.59 -34.82 -13.19
N LEU A 9 -31.87 -33.65 -12.60
CA LEU A 9 -32.69 -32.63 -13.24
C LEU A 9 -32.00 -32.04 -14.48
N SER A 10 -30.69 -31.80 -14.44
CA SER A 10 -29.92 -31.29 -15.58
C SER A 10 -29.96 -32.27 -16.75
N THR A 11 -29.76 -33.56 -16.50
CA THR A 11 -29.85 -34.61 -17.53
C THR A 11 -31.25 -34.68 -18.11
N LEU A 12 -32.29 -34.63 -17.28
CA LEU A 12 -33.69 -34.63 -17.74
C LEU A 12 -33.99 -33.43 -18.64
N VAL A 13 -33.54 -32.23 -18.26
CA VAL A 13 -33.74 -31.02 -19.09
C VAL A 13 -32.93 -31.12 -20.39
N LEU A 14 -31.68 -31.60 -20.36
CA LEU A 14 -30.86 -31.77 -21.57
C LEU A 14 -31.46 -32.76 -22.57
N GLN A 15 -32.11 -33.83 -22.09
CA GLN A 15 -32.81 -34.82 -22.92
C GLN A 15 -34.10 -34.26 -23.55
N ASN A 16 -34.78 -33.33 -22.88
CA ASN A 16 -36.07 -32.78 -23.32
C ASN A 16 -35.98 -31.36 -23.91
N ALA A 17 -34.77 -30.78 -23.98
CA ALA A 17 -34.52 -29.44 -24.50
C ALA A 17 -34.88 -29.36 -25.99
N ARG A 18 -35.57 -28.28 -26.38
CA ARG A 18 -36.08 -28.10 -27.76
C ARG A 18 -35.17 -27.25 -28.62
N SER A 19 -34.33 -26.42 -28.01
CA SER A 19 -33.34 -25.59 -28.67
C SER A 19 -31.95 -25.75 -28.07
N LEU A 20 -30.91 -25.32 -28.80
CA LEU A 20 -29.55 -25.25 -28.25
C LEU A 20 -29.49 -24.26 -27.07
N LEU A 21 -30.22 -23.14 -27.14
CA LEU A 21 -30.23 -22.12 -26.08
C LEU A 21 -30.81 -22.66 -24.77
N ASP A 22 -31.81 -23.56 -24.84
CA ASP A 22 -32.35 -24.25 -23.65
C ASP A 22 -31.25 -25.07 -22.96
N LYS A 23 -30.42 -25.76 -23.77
CA LYS A 23 -29.30 -26.56 -23.26
C LYS A 23 -28.24 -25.67 -22.63
N VAL A 24 -27.89 -24.54 -23.25
CA VAL A 24 -26.82 -23.63 -22.75
C VAL A 24 -27.05 -23.23 -21.30
N THR A 25 -28.29 -22.90 -20.93
CA THR A 25 -28.63 -22.52 -19.54
C THR A 25 -28.26 -23.62 -18.54
N ILE A 26 -28.45 -24.89 -18.89
CA ILE A 26 -28.07 -26.02 -18.06
C ILE A 26 -26.55 -26.20 -18.01
N TYR A 27 -25.85 -26.01 -19.12
CA TYR A 27 -24.38 -26.03 -19.14
C TYR A 27 -23.78 -24.90 -18.28
N GLU A 28 -24.34 -23.70 -18.32
CA GLU A 28 -23.92 -22.58 -17.46
C GLU A 28 -24.00 -22.97 -15.97
N ILE A 29 -25.12 -23.60 -15.56
CA ILE A 29 -25.31 -24.09 -14.19
C ILE A 29 -24.29 -25.18 -13.84
N ARG A 30 -24.03 -26.12 -14.76
CA ARG A 30 -23.03 -27.20 -14.55
C ARG A 30 -21.62 -26.62 -14.38
N ILE A 31 -21.23 -25.63 -15.19
CA ILE A 31 -19.93 -24.94 -15.07
C ILE A 31 -19.80 -24.32 -13.68
N LEU A 32 -20.77 -23.48 -13.29
CA LEU A 32 -20.77 -22.83 -11.96
C LEU A 32 -20.72 -23.85 -10.82
N TYR A 33 -21.45 -24.94 -10.97
CA TYR A 33 -21.50 -25.99 -9.97
C TYR A 33 -20.15 -26.70 -9.81
N TYR A 34 -19.50 -27.12 -10.91
CA TYR A 34 -18.18 -27.75 -10.84
C TYR A 34 -17.12 -26.79 -10.30
N THR A 35 -17.21 -25.50 -10.65
CA THR A 35 -16.36 -24.47 -10.04
C THR A 35 -16.60 -24.38 -8.52
N ALA A 36 -17.85 -24.36 -8.06
CA ALA A 36 -18.18 -24.30 -6.63
C ALA A 36 -17.75 -25.55 -5.84
N GLN A 37 -17.66 -26.72 -6.49
CA GLN A 37 -17.16 -27.96 -5.88
C GLN A 37 -15.63 -28.09 -5.91
N ASN A 38 -14.91 -27.04 -6.32
CA ASN A 38 -13.46 -27.05 -6.49
C ASN A 38 -13.00 -28.13 -7.50
N GLU A 39 -13.79 -28.37 -8.54
CA GLU A 39 -13.48 -29.28 -9.66
C GLU A 39 -13.32 -28.50 -11.00
N PRO A 40 -12.38 -27.53 -11.08
CA PRO A 40 -12.30 -26.60 -12.21
C PRO A 40 -11.98 -27.28 -13.55
N LEU A 41 -11.26 -28.41 -13.56
CA LEU A 41 -11.00 -29.17 -14.79
C LEU A 41 -12.30 -29.76 -15.41
N LYS A 42 -13.26 -30.19 -14.58
CA LYS A 42 -14.56 -30.65 -15.07
C LYS A 42 -15.39 -29.48 -15.60
N ALA A 43 -15.32 -28.33 -14.93
CA ALA A 43 -15.96 -27.10 -15.42
C ALA A 43 -15.43 -26.71 -16.82
N LEU A 44 -14.11 -26.80 -17.04
CA LEU A 44 -13.48 -26.55 -18.34
C LEU A 44 -13.91 -27.56 -19.41
N ALA A 45 -14.01 -28.85 -19.08
CA ALA A 45 -14.49 -29.87 -20.01
C ALA A 45 -15.93 -29.63 -20.45
N VAL A 46 -16.82 -29.32 -19.50
CA VAL A 46 -18.22 -28.98 -19.76
C VAL A 46 -18.34 -27.69 -20.59
N ALA A 47 -17.49 -26.70 -20.31
CA ALA A 47 -17.45 -25.46 -21.08
C ALA A 47 -17.04 -25.71 -22.54
N ARG A 48 -16.02 -26.53 -22.79
CA ARG A 48 -15.61 -26.91 -24.15
C ARG A 48 -16.75 -27.56 -24.92
N GLU A 49 -17.43 -28.52 -24.30
CA GLU A 49 -18.56 -29.24 -24.91
C GLU A 49 -19.65 -28.27 -25.42
N VAL A 50 -20.10 -27.33 -24.58
CA VAL A 50 -21.14 -26.39 -24.99
C VAL A 50 -20.62 -25.30 -25.95
N LEU A 51 -19.36 -24.89 -25.83
CA LEU A 51 -18.77 -23.90 -26.74
C LEU A 51 -18.60 -24.48 -28.15
N ASP A 52 -18.23 -25.75 -28.29
CA ASP A 52 -18.17 -26.43 -29.57
C ASP A 52 -19.57 -26.49 -30.23
N MET A 53 -20.64 -26.75 -29.45
CA MET A 53 -22.02 -26.67 -29.96
C MET A 53 -22.41 -25.26 -30.42
N LEU A 54 -21.84 -24.23 -29.80
CA LEU A 54 -22.04 -22.82 -30.15
C LEU A 54 -21.08 -22.33 -31.25
N GLY A 55 -20.25 -23.22 -31.82
CA GLY A 55 -19.32 -22.92 -32.91
C GLY A 55 -18.01 -22.25 -32.47
N VAL A 56 -17.68 -22.25 -31.18
CA VAL A 56 -16.40 -21.75 -30.64
C VAL A 56 -15.58 -22.92 -30.13
N SER A 57 -14.51 -23.26 -30.86
CA SER A 57 -13.59 -24.30 -30.41
C SER A 57 -12.48 -23.72 -29.53
N LEU A 58 -12.31 -24.32 -28.35
CA LEU A 58 -11.17 -24.05 -27.47
C LEU A 58 -10.17 -25.21 -27.56
N PRO A 59 -8.86 -24.93 -27.61
CA PRO A 59 -7.86 -26.00 -27.67
C PRO A 59 -7.90 -26.87 -26.41
N GLU A 60 -7.52 -28.15 -26.52
CA GLU A 60 -7.39 -29.02 -25.34
C GLU A 60 -6.19 -28.63 -24.49
N GLN A 61 -5.08 -28.32 -25.16
CA GLN A 61 -3.85 -27.77 -24.62
C GLN A 61 -3.36 -26.69 -25.58
N ALA A 62 -2.75 -25.64 -25.06
CA ALA A 62 -2.12 -24.62 -25.87
C ALA A 62 -0.69 -24.37 -25.41
N GLY A 63 0.20 -24.17 -26.37
CA GLY A 63 1.56 -23.70 -26.10
C GLY A 63 1.69 -22.18 -26.33
N GLN A 64 2.76 -21.59 -25.81
CA GLN A 64 3.02 -20.14 -25.90
C GLN A 64 2.98 -19.58 -27.34
N VAL A 65 3.41 -20.36 -28.34
CA VAL A 65 3.37 -19.95 -29.74
C VAL A 65 1.93 -19.80 -30.24
N GLN A 66 1.04 -20.72 -29.85
CA GLN A 66 -0.38 -20.64 -30.21
C GLN A 66 -1.06 -19.47 -29.51
N VAL A 67 -0.72 -19.22 -28.24
CA VAL A 67 -1.19 -18.04 -27.49
C VAL A 67 -0.75 -16.75 -28.18
N ALA A 68 0.52 -16.65 -28.60
CA ALA A 68 1.04 -15.48 -29.30
C ALA A 68 0.35 -15.26 -30.65
N LYS A 69 0.08 -16.33 -31.41
CA LYS A 69 -0.69 -16.25 -32.67
C LYS A 69 -2.13 -15.79 -32.43
N ALA A 70 -2.79 -16.32 -31.39
CA ALA A 70 -4.15 -15.93 -31.03
C ALA A 70 -4.22 -14.46 -30.57
N LEU A 71 -3.20 -14.00 -29.84
CA LEU A 71 -3.04 -12.59 -29.48
C LEU A 71 -2.89 -11.70 -30.72
N ALA A 72 -2.00 -12.07 -31.64
CA ALA A 72 -1.78 -11.31 -32.87
C ALA A 72 -3.06 -11.22 -33.72
N THR A 73 -3.78 -12.34 -33.86
CA THR A 73 -5.06 -12.42 -34.58
C THR A 73 -6.11 -11.49 -33.95
N THR A 74 -6.20 -11.49 -32.62
CA THR A 74 -7.14 -10.62 -31.88
C THR A 74 -6.76 -9.15 -32.02
N ARG A 75 -5.46 -8.82 -31.93
CA ARG A 75 -5.01 -7.44 -32.19
C ARG A 75 -5.36 -6.99 -33.59
N LEU A 76 -5.15 -7.83 -34.60
CA LEU A 76 -5.47 -7.52 -35.99
C LEU A 76 -6.96 -7.26 -36.21
N SER A 77 -7.85 -7.96 -35.48
CA SER A 77 -9.30 -7.79 -35.65
C SER A 77 -9.79 -6.39 -35.29
N HIS A 78 -9.05 -5.66 -34.45
CA HIS A 78 -9.39 -4.29 -34.05
C HIS A 78 -8.25 -3.29 -34.30
N LEU A 79 -7.18 -3.66 -35.02
CA LEU A 79 -5.99 -2.79 -35.17
C LEU A 79 -6.29 -1.47 -35.88
N ARG A 80 -7.26 -1.49 -36.81
CA ARG A 80 -7.71 -0.31 -37.56
C ARG A 80 -8.80 0.49 -36.86
N ARG A 81 -9.22 0.07 -35.66
CA ARG A 81 -10.26 0.73 -34.87
C ARG A 81 -9.60 1.38 -33.67
N SER A 82 -9.90 2.66 -33.47
CA SER A 82 -9.63 3.34 -32.21
C SER A 82 -10.52 2.75 -31.10
N ILE A 83 -10.19 3.03 -29.84
CA ILE A 83 -11.04 2.66 -28.72
C ILE A 83 -12.41 3.35 -28.81
N ASP A 84 -12.45 4.56 -29.38
CA ASP A 84 -13.70 5.28 -29.63
C ASP A 84 -14.57 4.57 -30.67
N ASP A 85 -13.96 4.07 -31.75
CA ASP A 85 -14.67 3.26 -32.74
C ASP A 85 -15.25 1.97 -32.11
N LEU A 86 -14.51 1.38 -31.16
CA LEU A 86 -14.99 0.21 -30.42
C LEU A 86 -16.18 0.56 -29.52
N TYR A 87 -16.24 1.75 -28.93
CA TYR A 87 -17.36 2.19 -28.08
C TYR A 87 -18.66 2.37 -28.86
N HIS A 88 -18.56 2.83 -30.11
CA HIS A 88 -19.68 3.10 -31.01
C HIS A 88 -20.16 1.88 -31.81
N LEU A 89 -19.60 0.69 -31.58
CA LEU A 89 -20.13 -0.54 -32.17
C LEU A 89 -21.60 -0.75 -31.77
N PRO A 90 -22.42 -1.34 -32.66
CA PRO A 90 -23.82 -1.63 -32.37
C PRO A 90 -23.96 -2.55 -31.17
N GLU A 91 -25.15 -2.59 -30.58
CA GLU A 91 -25.46 -3.56 -29.53
C GLU A 91 -25.52 -4.99 -30.10
N MET A 92 -24.95 -5.94 -29.37
CA MET A 92 -25.01 -7.35 -29.70
C MET A 92 -26.40 -7.90 -29.36
N THR A 93 -27.20 -8.20 -30.38
CA THR A 93 -28.58 -8.69 -30.23
C THR A 93 -28.75 -10.17 -30.56
N ASP A 94 -27.75 -10.82 -31.16
CA ASP A 94 -27.83 -12.25 -31.49
C ASP A 94 -27.84 -13.11 -30.22
N PRO A 95 -28.92 -13.89 -29.97
CA PRO A 95 -29.07 -14.67 -28.75
C PRO A 95 -28.03 -15.80 -28.62
N HIS A 96 -27.53 -16.35 -29.73
CA HIS A 96 -26.46 -17.34 -29.72
C HIS A 96 -25.13 -16.71 -29.31
N GLN A 97 -24.81 -15.51 -29.82
CA GLN A 97 -23.57 -14.82 -29.44
C GLN A 97 -23.58 -14.35 -27.99
N LEU A 98 -24.72 -13.84 -27.50
CA LEU A 98 -24.90 -13.51 -26.09
C LEU A 98 -24.76 -14.75 -25.20
N ALA A 99 -25.29 -15.90 -25.61
CA ALA A 99 -25.12 -17.17 -24.90
C ALA A 99 -23.64 -17.61 -24.87
N THR A 100 -22.93 -17.51 -26.00
CA THR A 100 -21.49 -17.78 -26.07
C THR A 100 -20.69 -16.87 -25.13
N MET A 101 -20.99 -15.56 -25.11
CA MET A 101 -20.34 -14.61 -24.20
C MET A 101 -20.57 -14.96 -22.73
N ARG A 102 -21.79 -15.40 -22.34
CA ARG A 102 -22.09 -15.83 -20.96
C ARG A 102 -21.28 -17.05 -20.56
N VAL A 103 -21.26 -18.08 -21.42
CA VAL A 103 -20.49 -19.30 -21.18
C VAL A 103 -19.01 -18.95 -21.03
N LEU A 104 -18.42 -18.22 -21.98
CA LEU A 104 -17.02 -17.79 -21.92
C LEU A 104 -16.70 -17.07 -20.60
N MET A 105 -17.53 -16.10 -20.20
CA MET A 105 -17.36 -15.37 -18.95
C MET A 105 -17.41 -16.29 -17.71
N ARG A 106 -18.34 -17.24 -17.67
CA ARG A 106 -18.50 -18.20 -16.55
C ARG A 106 -17.30 -19.15 -16.46
N THR A 107 -16.62 -19.44 -17.57
CA THR A 107 -15.45 -20.32 -17.62
C THR A 107 -14.16 -19.64 -17.17
N VAL A 108 -14.08 -18.31 -17.16
CA VAL A 108 -12.84 -17.56 -16.91
C VAL A 108 -12.19 -17.90 -15.57
N SER A 109 -12.96 -18.02 -14.49
CA SER A 109 -12.41 -18.37 -13.16
C SER A 109 -11.79 -19.77 -13.16
N ALA A 110 -12.49 -20.77 -13.70
CA ALA A 110 -11.98 -22.13 -13.82
C ALA A 110 -10.73 -22.21 -14.71
N ALA A 111 -10.70 -21.45 -15.80
CA ALA A 111 -9.53 -21.36 -16.69
C ALA A 111 -8.33 -20.70 -16.00
N TYR A 112 -8.55 -19.62 -15.25
CA TYR A 112 -7.48 -18.95 -14.51
C TYR A 112 -6.82 -19.89 -13.48
N ILE A 113 -7.62 -20.72 -12.79
CA ILE A 113 -7.13 -21.63 -11.76
C ILE A 113 -6.47 -22.90 -12.34
N ALA A 114 -7.13 -23.57 -13.29
CA ALA A 114 -6.75 -24.93 -13.70
C ALA A 114 -6.36 -25.09 -15.17
N GLY A 115 -6.48 -24.03 -15.97
CA GLY A 115 -6.14 -24.04 -17.39
C GLY A 115 -5.55 -22.71 -17.85
N PRO A 116 -4.41 -22.26 -17.28
CA PRO A 116 -3.85 -20.93 -17.56
C PRO A 116 -3.50 -20.73 -19.04
N GLU A 117 -3.18 -21.80 -19.77
CA GLU A 117 -2.96 -21.79 -21.22
C GLU A 117 -4.25 -21.50 -22.02
N LEU A 118 -5.42 -21.85 -21.47
CA LEU A 118 -6.74 -21.67 -22.11
C LEU A 118 -7.34 -20.28 -21.84
N PHE A 119 -6.99 -19.69 -20.69
CA PHE A 119 -7.48 -18.38 -20.28
C PHE A 119 -7.36 -17.30 -21.37
N PRO A 120 -6.20 -17.13 -22.06
CA PRO A 120 -6.10 -16.18 -23.16
C PRO A 120 -7.07 -16.46 -24.31
N PHE A 121 -7.29 -17.71 -24.69
CA PHE A 121 -8.18 -18.06 -25.81
C PHE A 121 -9.64 -17.71 -25.52
N ILE A 122 -10.09 -17.90 -24.28
CA ILE A 122 -11.44 -17.52 -23.85
C ILE A 122 -11.61 -16.00 -23.99
N VAL A 123 -10.68 -15.22 -23.44
CA VAL A 123 -10.71 -13.76 -23.47
C VAL A 123 -10.63 -13.23 -24.90
N PHE A 124 -9.74 -13.79 -25.72
CA PHE A 124 -9.58 -13.41 -27.11
C PHE A 124 -10.84 -13.68 -27.94
N ASN A 125 -11.56 -14.77 -27.68
CA ASN A 125 -12.86 -15.01 -28.31
C ASN A 125 -13.89 -13.95 -27.89
N MET A 126 -13.98 -13.60 -26.61
CA MET A 126 -14.90 -12.54 -26.16
C MET A 126 -14.66 -11.21 -26.87
N VAL A 127 -13.39 -10.81 -27.04
CA VAL A 127 -13.02 -9.60 -27.77
C VAL A 127 -13.41 -9.71 -29.25
N ARG A 128 -13.08 -10.81 -29.92
CA ARG A 128 -13.40 -10.98 -31.35
C ARG A 128 -14.91 -10.99 -31.60
N LEU A 129 -15.68 -11.68 -30.76
CA LEU A 129 -17.15 -11.68 -30.84
C LEU A 129 -17.71 -10.27 -30.66
N SER A 130 -17.18 -9.50 -29.71
CA SER A 130 -17.60 -8.11 -29.48
C SER A 130 -17.30 -7.20 -30.68
N VAL A 131 -16.13 -7.40 -31.30
CA VAL A 131 -15.70 -6.63 -32.48
C VAL A 131 -16.53 -6.98 -33.72
N GLN A 132 -16.93 -8.24 -33.86
CA GLN A 132 -17.64 -8.78 -35.02
C GLN A 132 -19.17 -8.55 -34.95
N TYR A 133 -19.78 -8.75 -33.79
CA TYR A 133 -21.24 -8.76 -33.62
C TYR A 133 -21.77 -7.59 -32.79
N GLY A 134 -20.90 -6.67 -32.37
CA GLY A 134 -21.28 -5.54 -31.53
C GLY A 134 -21.01 -5.78 -30.04
N ASN A 135 -21.21 -4.75 -29.22
CA ASN A 135 -20.96 -4.81 -27.79
C ASN A 135 -22.20 -5.22 -26.99
N SER A 136 -21.97 -5.89 -25.86
CA SER A 136 -22.96 -6.09 -24.79
C SER A 136 -22.35 -5.73 -23.44
N ALA A 137 -23.13 -5.80 -22.36
CA ALA A 137 -22.63 -5.74 -21.00
C ALA A 137 -21.44 -6.72 -20.76
N LEU A 138 -21.48 -7.90 -21.37
CA LEU A 138 -20.44 -8.94 -21.23
C LEU A 138 -19.15 -8.57 -21.96
N SER A 139 -19.23 -7.71 -22.99
CA SER A 139 -18.06 -7.19 -23.70
C SER A 139 -17.18 -6.35 -22.79
N ALA A 140 -17.76 -5.62 -21.81
CA ALA A 140 -17.00 -4.88 -20.81
C ALA A 140 -16.03 -5.80 -20.07
N PHE A 141 -16.50 -6.98 -19.64
CA PHE A 141 -15.64 -7.99 -19.02
C PHE A 141 -14.58 -8.51 -19.99
N GLY A 142 -14.94 -8.83 -21.25
CA GLY A 142 -13.99 -9.27 -22.26
C GLY A 142 -12.83 -8.28 -22.50
N TYR A 143 -13.14 -6.99 -22.67
CA TYR A 143 -12.12 -5.94 -22.86
C TYR A 143 -11.30 -5.70 -21.59
N MET A 144 -11.92 -5.76 -20.40
CA MET A 144 -11.22 -5.63 -19.13
C MET A 144 -10.17 -6.73 -18.95
N THR A 145 -10.56 -7.99 -19.11
CA THR A 145 -9.65 -9.13 -18.97
C THR A 145 -8.61 -9.16 -20.09
N TYR A 146 -8.94 -8.64 -21.28
CA TYR A 146 -7.95 -8.44 -22.33
C TYR A 146 -6.91 -7.39 -21.95
N GLY A 147 -7.33 -6.28 -21.32
CA GLY A 147 -6.44 -5.28 -20.73
C GLY A 147 -5.48 -5.89 -19.70
N LEU A 148 -5.96 -6.80 -18.84
CA LEU A 148 -5.13 -7.56 -17.90
C LEU A 148 -4.04 -8.34 -18.63
N ILE A 149 -4.38 -9.13 -19.66
CA ILE A 149 -3.40 -9.92 -20.43
C ILE A 149 -2.33 -9.00 -21.04
N LEU A 150 -2.75 -7.85 -21.58
CA LEU A 150 -1.86 -6.89 -22.19
C LEU A 150 -0.92 -6.23 -21.18
N CYS A 151 -1.42 -5.82 -20.02
CA CYS A 151 -0.62 -5.22 -18.95
C CYS A 151 0.34 -6.23 -18.32
N ALA A 152 -0.21 -7.32 -17.77
CA ALA A 152 0.51 -8.23 -16.89
C ALA A 152 1.22 -9.36 -17.67
N GLY A 153 0.61 -9.89 -18.73
CA GLY A 153 1.16 -11.02 -19.48
C GLY A 153 2.16 -10.61 -20.56
N VAL A 154 1.83 -9.59 -21.36
CA VAL A 154 2.61 -9.20 -22.56
C VAL A 154 3.45 -7.94 -22.30
N GLY A 155 3.03 -7.08 -21.36
CA GLY A 155 3.73 -5.85 -21.00
C GLY A 155 3.45 -4.66 -21.91
N PHE A 156 2.31 -4.64 -22.60
CA PHE A 156 1.73 -3.50 -23.33
C PHE A 156 0.83 -2.67 -22.39
N ILE A 157 1.45 -2.10 -21.36
CA ILE A 157 0.77 -1.43 -20.24
C ILE A 157 -0.14 -0.28 -20.71
N ASP A 158 0.35 0.63 -21.55
CA ASP A 158 -0.43 1.82 -21.92
C ASP A 158 -1.70 1.48 -22.71
N TYR A 159 -1.65 0.45 -23.57
CA TYR A 159 -2.82 0.03 -24.32
C TYR A 159 -3.78 -0.79 -23.45
N GLY A 160 -3.26 -1.68 -22.59
CA GLY A 160 -4.08 -2.45 -21.65
C GLY A 160 -4.81 -1.55 -20.65
N TYR A 161 -4.17 -0.47 -20.19
CA TYR A 161 -4.80 0.53 -19.32
C TYR A 161 -5.99 1.22 -19.98
N LYS A 162 -5.80 1.74 -21.21
CA LYS A 162 -6.88 2.39 -21.97
C LYS A 162 -8.07 1.45 -22.24
N LEU A 163 -7.80 0.16 -22.46
CA LEU A 163 -8.85 -0.85 -22.59
C LEU A 163 -9.60 -1.09 -21.29
N GLY A 164 -8.91 -1.05 -20.14
CA GLY A 164 -9.55 -1.11 -18.83
C GLY A 164 -10.48 0.08 -18.58
N GLU A 165 -10.02 1.30 -18.87
CA GLU A 165 -10.86 2.51 -18.77
C GLU A 165 -12.08 2.44 -19.71
N PHE A 166 -11.86 1.95 -20.93
CA PHE A 166 -12.93 1.72 -21.90
C PHE A 166 -13.96 0.71 -21.38
N ALA A 167 -13.50 -0.40 -20.78
CA ALA A 167 -14.38 -1.41 -20.22
C ALA A 167 -15.27 -0.85 -19.09
N LEU A 168 -14.75 0.05 -18.24
CA LEU A 168 -15.56 0.75 -17.24
C LEU A 168 -16.64 1.63 -17.88
N LYS A 169 -16.28 2.42 -18.90
CA LYS A 169 -17.27 3.23 -19.66
C LYS A 169 -18.33 2.37 -20.33
N LEU A 170 -17.95 1.19 -20.82
CA LEU A 170 -18.89 0.26 -21.46
C LEU A 170 -19.84 -0.37 -20.44
N MET A 171 -19.36 -0.69 -19.24
CA MET A 171 -20.19 -1.15 -18.11
C MET A 171 -21.26 -0.10 -17.77
N ASP A 172 -20.89 1.18 -17.70
CA ASP A 172 -21.82 2.28 -17.41
C ASP A 172 -22.86 2.44 -18.52
N LYS A 173 -22.45 2.37 -19.80
CA LYS A 173 -23.34 2.44 -20.97
C LYS A 173 -24.46 1.39 -20.91
N PHE A 174 -24.14 0.16 -20.50
CA PHE A 174 -25.10 -0.94 -20.40
C PHE A 174 -25.74 -1.07 -19.01
N GLN A 175 -25.46 -0.16 -18.08
CA GLN A 175 -25.95 -0.19 -16.70
C GLN A 175 -25.73 -1.56 -16.01
N ALA A 176 -24.59 -2.19 -16.28
CA ALA A 176 -24.30 -3.56 -15.88
C ALA A 176 -23.86 -3.66 -14.40
N LYS A 177 -24.72 -3.26 -13.47
CA LYS A 177 -24.45 -3.21 -12.02
C LYS A 177 -23.97 -4.55 -11.46
N ASP A 178 -24.51 -5.66 -11.97
CA ASP A 178 -24.15 -7.02 -11.54
C ASP A 178 -22.68 -7.38 -11.85
N LEU A 179 -22.02 -6.64 -12.76
CA LEU A 179 -20.61 -6.84 -13.09
C LEU A 179 -19.67 -5.89 -12.35
N LYS A 180 -20.19 -4.88 -11.63
CA LYS A 180 -19.39 -3.82 -11.03
C LYS A 180 -18.32 -4.36 -10.07
N ALA A 181 -18.70 -5.20 -9.11
CA ALA A 181 -17.76 -5.78 -8.14
C ALA A 181 -16.60 -6.54 -8.80
N LYS A 182 -16.90 -7.27 -9.88
CA LYS A 182 -15.94 -8.03 -10.68
C LYS A 182 -15.00 -7.17 -11.50
N LEU A 183 -15.55 -6.16 -12.18
CA LEU A 183 -14.76 -5.25 -13.00
C LEU A 183 -13.85 -4.35 -12.15
N ILE A 184 -14.27 -3.98 -10.94
CA ILE A 184 -13.42 -3.27 -9.98
C ILE A 184 -12.17 -4.09 -9.67
N VAL A 185 -12.29 -5.37 -9.33
CA VAL A 185 -11.12 -6.23 -9.08
C VAL A 185 -10.25 -6.35 -10.32
N ALA A 186 -10.86 -6.65 -11.47
CA ALA A 186 -10.15 -6.87 -12.73
C ALA A 186 -9.43 -5.62 -13.27
N PHE A 187 -9.88 -4.42 -12.91
CA PHE A 187 -9.20 -3.16 -13.22
C PHE A 187 -8.14 -2.81 -12.18
N ASN A 188 -8.52 -2.79 -10.91
CA ASN A 188 -7.68 -2.20 -9.88
C ASN A 188 -6.46 -3.05 -9.52
N VAL A 189 -6.58 -4.39 -9.57
CA VAL A 189 -5.50 -5.29 -9.19
C VAL A 189 -4.39 -5.42 -10.24
N PRO A 190 -4.68 -5.60 -11.55
CA PRO A 190 -3.63 -5.88 -12.52
C PRO A 190 -3.43 -4.78 -13.58
N ILE A 191 -4.21 -3.69 -13.54
CA ILE A 191 -4.20 -2.63 -14.56
C ILE A 191 -3.93 -1.26 -13.92
N LYS A 192 -4.76 -0.82 -12.97
CA LYS A 192 -4.78 0.57 -12.49
C LYS A 192 -3.43 1.01 -11.91
N HIS A 193 -2.84 0.20 -11.05
CA HIS A 193 -1.60 0.49 -10.33
C HIS A 193 -0.36 0.64 -11.24
N TRP A 194 -0.45 0.29 -12.52
CA TRP A 194 0.63 0.55 -13.48
C TRP A 194 0.69 2.00 -13.96
N LYS A 195 -0.34 2.82 -13.69
CA LYS A 195 -0.43 4.21 -14.15
C LYS A 195 -0.95 5.19 -13.09
N ALA A 196 -1.56 4.70 -12.02
CA ALA A 196 -2.11 5.50 -10.93
C ALA A 196 -1.57 5.03 -9.58
N HIS A 197 -1.66 5.88 -8.56
CA HIS A 197 -1.13 5.55 -7.23
C HIS A 197 -1.91 4.37 -6.64
N ILE A 198 -1.24 3.43 -5.95
CA ILE A 198 -1.91 2.25 -5.37
C ILE A 198 -3.02 2.67 -4.40
N ARG A 199 -2.82 3.74 -3.61
CA ARG A 199 -3.84 4.31 -2.70
C ARG A 199 -5.17 4.64 -3.40
N GLU A 200 -5.15 4.98 -4.70
CA GLU A 200 -6.37 5.24 -5.47
C GLU A 200 -7.19 3.99 -5.79
N THR A 201 -6.71 2.79 -5.48
CA THR A 201 -7.48 1.54 -5.63
C THR A 201 -8.31 1.20 -4.39
N LEU A 202 -8.00 1.80 -3.23
CA LEU A 202 -8.62 1.48 -1.95
C LEU A 202 -10.12 1.79 -1.93
N ALA A 203 -10.51 3.02 -2.29
CA ALA A 203 -11.91 3.43 -2.36
C ALA A 203 -12.70 2.58 -3.39
N PRO A 204 -12.19 2.35 -4.62
CA PRO A 204 -12.81 1.40 -5.53
C PRO A 204 -13.02 0.00 -4.94
N PHE A 205 -12.06 -0.56 -4.19
CA PHE A 205 -12.28 -1.87 -3.56
C PHE A 205 -13.40 -1.84 -2.52
N GLN A 206 -13.52 -0.78 -1.72
CA GLN A 206 -14.66 -0.64 -0.80
C GLN A 206 -15.99 -0.56 -1.54
N GLU A 207 -16.06 0.21 -2.64
CA GLU A 207 -17.24 0.26 -3.50
C GLU A 207 -17.57 -1.11 -4.11
N GLY A 208 -16.56 -1.85 -4.55
CA GLY A 208 -16.73 -3.19 -5.12
C GLY A 208 -17.21 -4.21 -4.09
N TYR A 209 -16.72 -4.09 -2.85
CA TYR A 209 -17.21 -4.87 -1.71
C TYR A 209 -18.70 -4.61 -1.48
N GLN A 210 -19.11 -3.34 -1.35
CA GLN A 210 -20.49 -2.96 -1.12
C GLN A 210 -21.40 -3.39 -2.29
N SER A 211 -20.98 -3.13 -3.52
CA SER A 211 -21.72 -3.53 -4.71
C SER A 211 -21.93 -5.05 -4.78
N GLY A 212 -20.91 -5.85 -4.43
CA GLY A 212 -21.03 -7.31 -4.43
C GLY A 212 -22.00 -7.81 -3.36
N LEU A 213 -22.07 -7.15 -2.19
CA LEU A 213 -23.07 -7.48 -1.17
C LEU A 213 -24.50 -7.13 -1.63
N GLU A 214 -24.69 -5.99 -2.29
CA GLU A 214 -25.99 -5.54 -2.78
C GLU A 214 -26.54 -6.42 -3.91
N THR A 215 -25.67 -6.87 -4.82
CA THR A 215 -26.06 -7.73 -5.97
C THR A 215 -26.02 -9.22 -5.64
N GLY A 216 -25.52 -9.60 -4.46
CA GLY A 216 -25.37 -11.00 -4.04
C GLY A 216 -24.15 -11.72 -4.65
N ASP A 217 -23.23 -11.03 -5.32
CA ASP A 217 -21.93 -11.56 -5.75
C ASP A 217 -20.94 -11.60 -4.57
N ILE A 218 -21.18 -12.52 -3.64
CA ILE A 218 -20.39 -12.69 -2.41
C ILE A 218 -18.92 -13.02 -2.69
N GLU A 219 -18.65 -13.78 -3.76
CA GLU A 219 -17.27 -14.14 -4.16
C GLU A 219 -16.47 -12.87 -4.49
N TYR A 220 -17.01 -11.99 -5.33
CA TYR A 220 -16.33 -10.76 -5.68
C TYR A 220 -16.39 -9.69 -4.60
N ALA A 221 -17.41 -9.69 -3.74
CA ALA A 221 -17.36 -8.90 -2.51
C ALA A 221 -16.12 -9.30 -1.70
N CYS A 222 -15.92 -10.59 -1.43
CA CYS A 222 -14.76 -11.08 -0.69
C CYS A 222 -13.42 -10.84 -1.41
N HIS A 223 -13.35 -10.90 -2.75
CA HIS A 223 -12.14 -10.48 -3.48
C HIS A 223 -11.79 -9.02 -3.23
N ASN A 224 -12.77 -8.12 -3.33
CA ASN A 224 -12.55 -6.70 -3.07
C ASN A 224 -12.06 -6.45 -1.64
N GLY A 225 -12.70 -7.06 -0.64
CA GLY A 225 -12.27 -6.95 0.76
C GLY A 225 -10.86 -7.51 1.01
N MET A 226 -10.53 -8.64 0.37
CA MET A 226 -9.21 -9.28 0.44
C MET A 226 -8.09 -8.38 -0.11
N TYR A 227 -8.31 -7.76 -1.28
CA TYR A 227 -7.33 -6.87 -1.88
C TYR A 227 -7.23 -5.54 -1.13
N TYR A 228 -8.34 -4.97 -0.68
CA TYR A 228 -8.35 -3.78 0.18
C TYR A 228 -7.48 -4.01 1.44
N ALA A 229 -7.73 -5.13 2.14
CA ALA A 229 -6.99 -5.53 3.35
C ALA A 229 -5.48 -5.67 3.12
N ASN A 230 -5.05 -6.21 1.98
CA ASN A 230 -3.63 -6.30 1.61
C ASN A 230 -3.04 -4.94 1.20
N TYR A 231 -3.80 -4.13 0.45
CA TYR A 231 -3.26 -2.92 -0.17
C TYR A 231 -3.09 -1.79 0.86
N LEU A 232 -3.92 -1.74 1.91
CA LEU A 232 -3.70 -0.85 3.07
C LEU A 232 -2.30 -1.03 3.66
N PHE A 233 -1.91 -2.30 3.86
CA PHE A 233 -0.58 -2.63 4.35
C PHE A 233 0.51 -2.21 3.33
N ALA A 234 0.30 -2.52 2.05
CA ALA A 234 1.29 -2.26 1.01
C ALA A 234 1.58 -0.75 0.80
N VAL A 235 0.56 0.12 0.93
CA VAL A 235 0.74 1.58 0.81
C VAL A 235 1.26 2.24 2.08
N GLY A 236 1.51 1.46 3.14
CA GLY A 236 2.13 1.97 4.37
C GLY A 236 1.17 2.77 5.26
N GLU A 237 -0.13 2.44 5.26
CA GLU A 237 -1.06 2.99 6.27
C GLU A 237 -0.64 2.56 7.69
N PRO A 238 -0.97 3.34 8.72
CA PRO A 238 -0.67 3.00 10.12
C PRO A 238 -1.22 1.61 10.49
N LEU A 239 -0.36 0.74 11.03
CA LEU A 239 -0.69 -0.66 11.27
C LEU A 239 -1.79 -0.85 12.33
N ASP A 240 -1.92 0.10 13.25
CA ASP A 240 -3.00 0.18 14.25
C ASP A 240 -4.37 0.48 13.63
N GLU A 241 -4.42 1.06 12.43
CA GLU A 241 -5.64 1.18 11.62
C GLU A 241 -5.82 -0.03 10.68
N VAL A 242 -4.71 -0.54 10.10
CA VAL A 242 -4.72 -1.67 9.16
C VAL A 242 -5.24 -2.95 9.82
N ALA A 243 -4.70 -3.32 10.98
CA ALA A 243 -5.00 -4.61 11.61
C ALA A 243 -6.49 -4.75 12.00
N PRO A 244 -7.17 -3.75 12.59
CA PRO A 244 -8.61 -3.80 12.83
C PRO A 244 -9.44 -3.92 11.56
N GLN A 245 -9.09 -3.19 10.49
CA GLN A 245 -9.80 -3.28 9.22
C GLN A 245 -9.64 -4.66 8.58
N GLN A 246 -8.44 -5.25 8.62
CA GLN A 246 -8.22 -6.62 8.17
C GLN A 246 -9.05 -7.63 8.97
N ALA A 247 -9.11 -7.47 10.30
CA ALA A 247 -9.92 -8.33 11.17
C ALA A 247 -11.43 -8.26 10.85
N GLN A 248 -11.95 -7.08 10.49
CA GLN A 248 -13.33 -6.91 10.05
C GLN A 248 -13.64 -7.74 8.79
N TYR A 249 -12.78 -7.65 7.77
CA TYR A 249 -12.97 -8.43 6.54
C TYR A 249 -12.79 -9.94 6.78
N LEU A 250 -11.86 -10.35 7.66
CA LEU A 250 -11.70 -11.75 8.07
C LEU A 250 -12.98 -12.31 8.70
N ALA A 251 -13.61 -11.56 9.61
CA ALA A 251 -14.86 -11.97 10.24
C ALA A 251 -15.98 -12.18 9.21
N MET A 252 -16.06 -11.29 8.21
CA MET A 252 -17.02 -11.39 7.12
C MET A 252 -16.74 -12.59 6.20
N MET A 253 -15.48 -12.82 5.80
CA MET A 253 -15.09 -13.97 4.98
C MET A 253 -15.39 -15.30 5.69
N LYS A 254 -15.16 -15.36 7.01
CA LYS A 254 -15.53 -16.52 7.83
C LYS A 254 -17.05 -16.72 7.86
N LYS A 255 -17.83 -15.67 8.05
CA LYS A 255 -19.31 -15.71 8.02
C LYS A 255 -19.84 -16.24 6.69
N PHE A 256 -19.25 -15.80 5.58
CA PHE A 256 -19.63 -16.25 4.22
C PHE A 256 -18.98 -17.57 3.79
N LYS A 257 -18.14 -18.18 4.64
CA LYS A 257 -17.43 -19.44 4.37
C LYS A 257 -16.54 -19.39 3.13
N GLN A 258 -15.87 -18.25 2.92
CA GLN A 258 -14.96 -18.01 1.80
C GLN A 258 -13.51 -18.32 2.19
N GLU A 259 -13.16 -19.62 2.20
CA GLU A 259 -11.88 -20.11 2.73
C GLU A 259 -10.65 -19.59 1.97
N PHE A 260 -10.76 -19.43 0.64
CA PHE A 260 -9.69 -18.88 -0.19
C PHE A 260 -9.31 -17.47 0.24
N HIS A 261 -10.30 -16.57 0.31
CA HIS A 261 -10.10 -15.18 0.73
C HIS A 261 -9.69 -15.08 2.20
N LEU A 262 -10.27 -15.93 3.05
CA LEU A 262 -9.92 -16.02 4.47
C LEU A 262 -8.43 -16.33 4.65
N THR A 263 -7.94 -17.41 4.04
CA THR A 263 -6.54 -17.83 4.14
C THR A 263 -5.59 -16.76 3.63
N TYR A 264 -5.90 -16.14 2.49
CA TYR A 264 -5.08 -15.05 1.94
C TYR A 264 -4.99 -13.89 2.94
N THR A 265 -6.11 -13.45 3.48
CA THR A 265 -6.18 -12.28 4.37
C THR A 265 -5.54 -12.57 5.73
N GLN A 266 -5.62 -13.82 6.22
CA GLN A 266 -4.99 -14.25 7.47
C GLN A 266 -3.47 -14.08 7.44
N ILE A 267 -2.83 -14.37 6.31
CA ILE A 267 -1.36 -14.23 6.13
C ILE A 267 -0.94 -12.76 6.33
N TRP A 268 -1.62 -11.84 5.64
CA TRP A 268 -1.31 -10.41 5.72
C TRP A 268 -1.70 -9.79 7.07
N HIS A 269 -2.79 -10.28 7.67
CA HIS A 269 -3.16 -9.87 9.02
C HIS A 269 -2.13 -10.32 10.06
N GLN A 270 -1.66 -11.57 9.98
CA GLN A 270 -0.61 -12.04 10.86
C GLN A 270 0.68 -11.25 10.68
N LEU A 271 1.06 -10.91 9.43
CA LEU A 271 2.20 -10.04 9.17
C LEU A 271 2.08 -8.68 9.88
N ALA A 272 0.90 -8.04 9.85
CA ALA A 272 0.66 -6.79 10.56
C ALA A 272 0.78 -6.97 12.09
N LEU A 273 0.21 -8.05 12.65
CA LEU A 273 0.30 -8.37 14.09
C LEU A 273 1.75 -8.63 14.54
N ASN A 274 2.56 -9.27 13.70
CA ASN A 274 3.99 -9.47 13.95
C ASN A 274 4.73 -8.13 14.09
N LEU A 275 4.41 -7.15 13.24
CA LEU A 275 5.03 -5.83 13.27
C LEU A 275 4.52 -4.95 14.43
N LEU A 276 3.28 -5.18 14.89
CA LEU A 276 2.67 -4.51 16.05
C LEU A 276 3.14 -5.04 17.42
N ASP A 277 4.12 -5.95 17.48
CA ASP A 277 4.58 -6.64 18.72
C ASP A 277 3.45 -7.44 19.39
N GLN A 278 2.50 -7.95 18.60
CA GLN A 278 1.37 -8.78 19.06
C GLN A 278 1.54 -10.27 18.74
N ALA A 279 2.66 -10.65 18.12
CA ALA A 279 3.07 -12.04 17.92
C ALA A 279 4.14 -12.45 18.94
N SER A 280 4.21 -13.73 19.28
CA SER A 280 5.24 -14.25 20.20
C SER A 280 6.65 -14.23 19.59
N ASP A 281 6.72 -14.33 18.26
CA ASP A 281 7.96 -14.26 17.47
C ASP A 281 7.74 -13.26 16.34
N SER A 282 8.63 -12.28 16.21
CA SER A 282 8.47 -11.21 15.22
C SER A 282 8.79 -11.67 13.79
N ILE A 283 9.54 -12.75 13.61
CA ILE A 283 10.01 -13.25 12.31
C ILE A 283 9.10 -14.38 11.77
N GLN A 284 8.60 -15.24 12.65
CA GLN A 284 7.72 -16.34 12.26
C GLN A 284 6.26 -15.91 12.19
N LEU A 285 5.54 -16.31 11.13
CA LEU A 285 4.10 -16.08 11.01
C LEU A 285 3.30 -17.06 11.89
N CYS A 286 3.51 -16.96 13.20
CA CYS A 286 2.92 -17.79 14.24
C CYS A 286 2.16 -16.89 15.23
N GLY A 287 0.84 -16.81 15.07
CA GLY A 287 -0.01 -16.06 15.99
C GLY A 287 -1.49 -16.37 15.85
N ALA A 288 -2.33 -15.46 16.35
CA ALA A 288 -3.77 -15.66 16.44
C ALA A 288 -4.47 -15.74 15.07
N ALA A 289 -3.92 -15.10 14.04
CA ALA A 289 -4.53 -15.03 12.71
C ALA A 289 -4.04 -16.14 11.78
N PHE A 290 -2.76 -16.50 11.87
CA PHE A 290 -2.14 -17.52 11.03
C PHE A 290 -1.01 -18.22 11.79
N ASN A 291 -0.87 -19.53 11.59
CA ASN A 291 0.21 -20.34 12.14
C ASN A 291 0.90 -21.12 11.01
N GLU A 292 2.07 -20.64 10.59
CA GLU A 292 2.82 -21.23 9.48
C GLU A 292 3.24 -22.68 9.71
N THR A 293 3.53 -23.07 10.97
CA THR A 293 3.95 -24.44 11.30
C THR A 293 2.84 -25.46 11.02
N ALA A 294 1.58 -25.09 11.30
CA ALA A 294 0.43 -25.93 11.02
C ALA A 294 -0.08 -25.78 9.57
N ARG A 295 -0.17 -24.54 9.07
CA ARG A 295 -0.84 -24.24 7.79
C ARG A 295 0.02 -24.48 6.57
N LEU A 296 1.35 -24.24 6.64
CA LEU A 296 2.20 -24.35 5.46
C LEU A 296 2.22 -25.78 4.87
N PRO A 297 2.31 -26.87 5.67
CA PRO A 297 2.18 -28.24 5.14
C PRO A 297 0.84 -28.49 4.43
N GLU A 298 -0.26 -27.98 4.98
CA GLU A 298 -1.60 -28.09 4.37
C GLU A 298 -1.66 -27.38 3.02
N LEU A 299 -1.10 -26.16 2.93
CA LEU A 299 -1.07 -25.37 1.70
C LEU A 299 -0.21 -26.02 0.61
N ILE A 300 0.92 -26.64 0.99
CA ILE A 300 1.77 -27.41 0.08
C ILE A 300 1.00 -28.63 -0.43
N ALA A 301 0.37 -29.41 0.46
CA ALA A 301 -0.41 -30.58 0.10
C ALA A 301 -1.61 -30.25 -0.82
N ALA A 302 -2.26 -29.11 -0.57
CA ALA A 302 -3.37 -28.60 -1.38
C ALA A 302 -2.91 -27.91 -2.67
N ASN A 303 -1.60 -27.77 -2.90
CA ASN A 303 -1.02 -27.04 -4.03
C ASN A 303 -1.60 -25.60 -4.19
N ASN A 304 -1.86 -24.91 -3.08
CA ASN A 304 -2.47 -23.58 -3.08
C ASN A 304 -1.43 -22.50 -3.43
N GLN A 305 -1.17 -22.34 -4.72
CA GLN A 305 -0.12 -21.46 -5.27
C GLN A 305 -0.21 -20.02 -4.74
N THR A 306 -1.42 -19.44 -4.69
CA THR A 306 -1.64 -18.07 -4.22
C THR A 306 -1.22 -17.91 -2.75
N ALA A 307 -1.69 -18.80 -1.87
CA ALA A 307 -1.38 -18.75 -0.45
C ALA A 307 0.10 -19.04 -0.17
N LEU A 308 0.71 -19.98 -0.91
CA LEU A 308 2.14 -20.27 -0.82
C LEU A 308 2.98 -19.04 -1.19
N PHE A 309 2.68 -18.38 -2.32
CA PHE A 309 3.37 -17.16 -2.72
C PHE A 309 3.28 -16.07 -1.65
N CYS A 310 2.07 -15.80 -1.14
CA CYS A 310 1.85 -14.77 -0.13
C CYS A 310 2.54 -15.09 1.20
N THR A 311 2.51 -16.37 1.63
CA THR A 311 3.17 -16.81 2.86
C THR A 311 4.68 -16.61 2.76
N TYR A 312 5.31 -17.09 1.68
CA TYR A 312 6.74 -16.93 1.50
C TYR A 312 7.15 -15.47 1.33
N LEU A 313 6.35 -14.64 0.64
CA LEU A 313 6.59 -13.21 0.55
C LEU A 313 6.55 -12.53 1.92
N ALA A 314 5.51 -12.77 2.73
CA ALA A 314 5.39 -12.22 4.08
C ALA A 314 6.57 -12.65 4.97
N LYS A 315 6.98 -13.92 4.90
CA LYS A 315 8.19 -14.41 5.59
C LYS A 315 9.48 -13.75 5.10
N THR A 316 9.61 -13.48 3.79
CA THR A 316 10.75 -12.73 3.26
C THR A 316 10.79 -11.32 3.82
N MET A 317 9.64 -10.63 3.91
CA MET A 317 9.55 -9.28 4.46
C MET A 317 9.97 -9.25 5.92
N LEU A 318 9.43 -10.15 6.76
CA LEU A 318 9.79 -10.25 8.18
C LEU A 318 11.27 -10.57 8.37
N ALA A 319 11.77 -11.63 7.73
CA ALA A 319 13.17 -12.03 7.86
C ALA A 319 14.11 -10.91 7.42
N PHE A 320 13.77 -10.16 6.37
CA PHE A 320 14.57 -9.03 5.93
C PHE A 320 14.54 -7.85 6.91
N LEU A 321 13.34 -7.45 7.37
CA LEU A 321 13.15 -6.33 8.30
C LEU A 321 13.86 -6.59 9.64
N PHE A 322 13.79 -7.80 10.17
CA PHE A 322 14.44 -8.18 11.44
C PHE A 322 15.87 -8.70 11.27
N GLY A 323 16.53 -8.42 10.13
CA GLY A 323 17.98 -8.59 10.01
C GLY A 323 18.47 -10.03 9.78
N ASP A 324 17.62 -10.94 9.31
CA ASP A 324 18.00 -12.28 8.85
C ASP A 324 17.95 -12.40 7.31
N PRO A 325 18.97 -11.89 6.60
CA PRO A 325 19.00 -11.94 5.14
C PRO A 325 19.15 -13.37 4.59
N ALA A 326 19.64 -14.33 5.37
CA ALA A 326 19.77 -15.71 4.92
C ALA A 326 18.39 -16.38 4.80
N GLN A 327 17.56 -16.26 5.83
CA GLN A 327 16.16 -16.71 5.76
C GLN A 327 15.36 -15.95 4.72
N ALA A 328 15.57 -14.63 4.60
CA ALA A 328 14.88 -13.82 3.58
C ALA A 328 15.15 -14.33 2.15
N VAL A 329 16.42 -14.66 1.83
CA VAL A 329 16.81 -15.25 0.53
C VAL A 329 16.18 -16.63 0.33
N ALA A 330 16.16 -17.47 1.37
CA ALA A 330 15.56 -18.81 1.29
C ALA A 330 14.05 -18.73 1.00
N ASN A 331 13.31 -17.91 1.76
CA ASN A 331 11.88 -17.70 1.58
C ASN A 331 11.58 -17.08 0.21
N ALA A 332 12.38 -16.10 -0.25
CA ALA A 332 12.18 -15.48 -1.54
C ALA A 332 12.31 -16.51 -2.68
N LYS A 333 13.30 -17.41 -2.59
CA LYS A 333 13.47 -18.50 -3.57
C LYS A 333 12.28 -19.47 -3.57
N LEU A 334 11.68 -19.74 -2.42
CA LEU A 334 10.49 -20.59 -2.31
C LEU A 334 9.23 -19.93 -2.89
N ALA A 335 9.17 -18.59 -2.94
CA ALA A 335 8.06 -17.88 -3.57
C ALA A 335 8.10 -17.95 -5.12
N GLU A 336 9.29 -18.03 -5.75
CA GLU A 336 9.45 -17.92 -7.21
C GLU A 336 8.57 -18.88 -8.04
N PRO A 337 8.44 -20.18 -7.71
CA PRO A 337 7.61 -21.10 -8.49
C PRO A 337 6.12 -20.75 -8.47
N HIS A 338 5.68 -19.97 -7.48
CA HIS A 338 4.29 -19.63 -7.24
C HIS A 338 3.90 -18.24 -7.76
N GLU A 339 4.85 -17.46 -8.27
CA GLU A 339 4.67 -16.07 -8.72
C GLU A 339 3.54 -15.90 -9.76
N GLN A 340 3.39 -16.88 -10.65
CA GLN A 340 2.41 -16.84 -11.74
C GLN A 340 0.96 -16.75 -11.22
N ALA A 341 0.66 -17.30 -10.04
CA ALA A 341 -0.67 -17.22 -9.44
C ALA A 341 -1.08 -15.79 -9.07
N MET A 342 -0.09 -14.91 -8.86
CA MET A 342 -0.27 -13.51 -8.49
C MET A 342 0.09 -12.55 -9.63
N LEU A 343 0.13 -13.04 -10.87
CA LEU A 343 0.49 -12.26 -12.03
C LEU A 343 -0.34 -10.97 -12.13
N GLY A 344 0.35 -9.85 -12.30
CA GLY A 344 -0.26 -8.53 -12.42
C GLY A 344 -0.49 -7.83 -11.08
N SER A 345 -0.55 -8.53 -9.95
CA SER A 345 -0.71 -7.87 -8.65
C SER A 345 0.56 -7.14 -8.18
N ILE A 346 0.38 -6.18 -7.26
CA ILE A 346 1.50 -5.48 -6.61
C ILE A 346 2.45 -6.42 -5.85
N ASN A 347 1.97 -7.57 -5.38
CA ASN A 347 2.77 -8.53 -4.62
C ASN A 347 3.93 -9.10 -5.45
N VAL A 348 3.80 -9.17 -6.78
CA VAL A 348 4.91 -9.55 -7.66
C VAL A 348 6.01 -8.49 -7.64
N ALA A 349 5.64 -7.20 -7.63
CA ALA A 349 6.60 -6.11 -7.52
C ALA A 349 7.28 -6.10 -6.14
N GLU A 350 6.51 -6.28 -5.06
CA GLU A 350 7.06 -6.41 -3.70
C GLU A 350 8.02 -7.59 -3.59
N HIS A 351 7.68 -8.74 -4.18
CA HIS A 351 8.58 -9.88 -4.19
C HIS A 351 9.91 -9.57 -4.88
N LYS A 352 9.91 -8.91 -6.05
CA LYS A 352 11.17 -8.53 -6.73
C LYS A 352 11.98 -7.52 -5.94
N TYR A 353 11.31 -6.60 -5.26
CA TYR A 353 11.91 -5.60 -4.39
C TYR A 353 12.61 -6.25 -3.20
N TYR A 354 11.88 -6.99 -2.35
CA TYR A 354 12.45 -7.64 -1.16
C TYR A 354 13.44 -8.76 -1.50
N GLN A 355 13.22 -9.50 -2.59
CA GLN A 355 14.22 -10.47 -3.07
C GLN A 355 15.55 -9.79 -3.40
N SER A 356 15.51 -8.65 -4.09
CA SER A 356 16.74 -7.94 -4.45
C SER A 356 17.46 -7.43 -3.20
N LEU A 357 16.74 -6.82 -2.26
CA LEU A 357 17.30 -6.35 -1.01
C LEU A 357 17.89 -7.49 -0.17
N ALA A 358 17.18 -8.62 -0.03
CA ALA A 358 17.65 -9.78 0.70
C ALA A 358 18.94 -10.36 0.09
N LEU A 359 19.02 -10.49 -1.24
CA LEU A 359 20.22 -10.95 -1.95
C LEU A 359 21.40 -10.01 -1.72
N LEU A 360 21.18 -8.69 -1.75
CA LEU A 360 22.22 -7.67 -1.55
C LEU A 360 22.69 -7.60 -0.08
N ALA A 361 21.78 -7.80 0.88
CA ALA A 361 22.12 -7.90 2.29
C ALA A 361 22.90 -9.18 2.62
N HIS A 362 22.55 -10.31 1.98
CA HIS A 362 23.28 -11.59 2.16
C HIS A 362 24.60 -11.64 1.36
N TYR A 363 24.77 -10.79 0.35
CA TYR A 363 25.91 -10.80 -0.57
C TYR A 363 27.31 -10.88 0.09
N PRO A 364 27.61 -10.15 1.19
CA PRO A 364 28.92 -10.24 1.84
C PRO A 364 29.27 -11.65 2.33
N LYS A 365 28.24 -12.41 2.76
CA LYS A 365 28.37 -13.79 3.26
C LYS A 365 28.32 -14.84 2.14
N ALA A 366 27.86 -14.48 0.94
CA ALA A 366 27.79 -15.38 -0.20
C ALA A 366 29.19 -15.78 -0.70
N LYS A 367 29.34 -17.04 -1.13
CA LYS A 367 30.60 -17.65 -1.58
C LYS A 367 30.49 -18.19 -3.01
N GLY A 368 31.62 -18.31 -3.70
CA GLY A 368 31.72 -18.97 -5.01
C GLY A 368 30.71 -18.45 -6.04
N ALA A 369 29.97 -19.37 -6.67
CA ALA A 369 29.01 -19.09 -7.73
C ALA A 369 27.75 -18.31 -7.29
N ASP A 370 27.49 -18.17 -5.99
CA ASP A 370 26.31 -17.45 -5.50
C ASP A 370 26.43 -15.94 -5.73
N ARG A 371 27.62 -15.35 -5.60
CA ARG A 371 27.84 -13.91 -5.82
C ARG A 371 27.43 -13.44 -7.23
N PRO A 372 27.95 -14.02 -8.33
CA PRO A 372 27.52 -13.61 -9.67
C PRO A 372 26.04 -13.92 -9.92
N ARG A 373 25.50 -15.01 -9.36
CA ARG A 373 24.07 -15.34 -9.45
C ARG A 373 23.20 -14.25 -8.82
N TYR A 374 23.54 -13.83 -7.61
CA TYR A 374 22.81 -12.79 -6.87
C TYR A 374 22.78 -11.48 -7.66
N LEU A 375 23.93 -11.01 -8.14
CA LEU A 375 24.00 -9.78 -8.93
C LEU A 375 23.24 -9.91 -10.26
N SER A 376 23.24 -11.08 -10.89
CA SER A 376 22.45 -11.33 -12.10
C SER A 376 20.94 -11.20 -11.83
N THR A 377 20.44 -11.87 -10.78
CA THR A 377 19.03 -11.79 -10.35
C THR A 377 18.62 -10.36 -10.01
N VAL A 378 19.43 -9.65 -9.20
CA VAL A 378 19.18 -8.25 -8.83
C VAL A 378 19.11 -7.36 -10.08
N ARG A 379 20.03 -7.52 -11.04
CA ARG A 379 20.02 -6.73 -12.28
C ARG A 379 18.79 -7.02 -13.13
N LEU A 380 18.31 -8.26 -13.17
CA LEU A 380 17.08 -8.62 -13.86
C LEU A 380 15.86 -7.95 -13.19
N ASN A 381 15.79 -8.00 -11.86
CA ASN A 381 14.73 -7.34 -11.09
C ASN A 381 14.76 -5.82 -11.26
N GLN A 382 15.93 -5.18 -11.22
CA GLN A 382 16.09 -3.75 -11.50
C GLN A 382 15.59 -3.37 -12.90
N ARG A 383 15.83 -4.20 -13.93
CA ARG A 383 15.29 -3.94 -15.28
C ARG A 383 13.75 -3.97 -15.30
N LYS A 384 13.14 -4.90 -14.56
CA LYS A 384 11.67 -4.98 -14.42
C LYS A 384 11.14 -3.76 -13.67
N MET A 385 11.67 -3.44 -12.49
CA MET A 385 11.25 -2.29 -11.69
C MET A 385 11.43 -0.97 -12.43
N ARG A 386 12.54 -0.79 -13.17
CA ARG A 386 12.74 0.39 -14.02
C ARG A 386 11.68 0.50 -15.12
N LYS A 387 11.25 -0.63 -15.71
CA LYS A 387 10.14 -0.62 -16.69
C LYS A 387 8.86 -0.15 -16.00
N TRP A 388 8.55 -0.65 -14.81
CA TRP A 388 7.36 -0.28 -14.06
C TRP A 388 7.39 1.19 -13.61
N ALA A 389 8.52 1.68 -13.11
CA ALA A 389 8.72 3.06 -12.70
C ALA A 389 8.53 4.07 -13.86
N LYS A 390 8.77 3.67 -15.12
CA LYS A 390 8.43 4.53 -16.28
C LYS A 390 6.93 4.75 -16.44
N HIS A 391 6.09 3.78 -16.04
CA HIS A 391 4.64 3.88 -16.18
C HIS A 391 3.97 4.44 -14.92
N ALA A 392 4.45 4.06 -13.74
CA ALA A 392 3.97 4.51 -12.44
C ALA A 392 5.16 4.84 -11.51
N PRO A 393 5.83 5.99 -11.69
CA PRO A 393 6.96 6.38 -10.87
C PRO A 393 6.58 6.53 -9.40
N MET A 394 5.35 7.00 -9.12
CA MET A 394 4.80 7.16 -7.77
C MET A 394 4.79 5.87 -6.95
N ASN A 395 4.68 4.70 -7.59
CA ASN A 395 4.61 3.41 -6.91
C ASN A 395 5.95 2.66 -6.88
N TYR A 396 6.82 2.89 -7.86
CA TYR A 396 7.96 1.99 -8.14
C TYR A 396 9.32 2.67 -8.19
N GLN A 397 9.39 3.99 -8.34
CA GLN A 397 10.66 4.70 -8.52
C GLN A 397 11.51 4.61 -7.24
N HIS A 398 10.91 4.87 -6.08
CA HIS A 398 11.62 4.80 -4.79
C HIS A 398 12.13 3.39 -4.46
N LYS A 399 11.35 2.35 -4.81
CA LYS A 399 11.77 0.94 -4.67
C LYS A 399 12.96 0.59 -5.57
N HIS A 400 12.91 1.03 -6.84
CA HIS A 400 14.03 0.87 -7.78
C HIS A 400 15.29 1.59 -7.26
N ASP A 401 15.13 2.80 -6.73
CA ASP A 401 16.25 3.61 -6.26
C ASP A 401 16.87 3.02 -4.99
N LEU A 402 16.06 2.48 -4.06
CA LEU A 402 16.61 1.82 -2.87
C LEU A 402 17.43 0.57 -3.22
N VAL A 403 16.95 -0.24 -4.17
CA VAL A 403 17.71 -1.39 -4.67
C VAL A 403 18.96 -0.94 -5.43
N ALA A 404 18.90 0.17 -6.16
CA ALA A 404 20.08 0.76 -6.80
C ALA A 404 21.13 1.22 -5.78
N ALA A 405 20.69 1.81 -4.66
CA ALA A 405 21.56 2.22 -3.56
C ALA A 405 22.30 1.02 -2.94
N GLU A 406 21.56 -0.04 -2.60
CA GLU A 406 22.15 -1.28 -2.05
C GLU A 406 23.06 -1.99 -3.06
N LEU A 407 22.72 -1.95 -4.35
CA LEU A 407 23.57 -2.51 -5.41
C LEU A 407 24.89 -1.72 -5.53
N ALA A 408 24.82 -0.39 -5.49
CA ALA A 408 25.99 0.47 -5.49
C ALA A 408 26.85 0.24 -4.24
N ARG A 409 26.22 0.07 -3.06
CA ARG A 409 26.90 -0.27 -1.80
C ARG A 409 27.72 -1.55 -1.91
N VAL A 410 27.14 -2.66 -2.42
CA VAL A 410 27.87 -3.94 -2.51
C VAL A 410 28.91 -3.97 -3.64
N THR A 411 28.79 -3.10 -4.64
CA THR A 411 29.74 -3.00 -5.75
C THR A 411 30.84 -1.96 -5.53
N GLY A 412 30.77 -1.20 -4.43
CA GLY A 412 31.81 -0.25 -4.03
C GLY A 412 31.66 1.17 -4.59
N ASP A 413 30.55 1.48 -5.27
CA ASP A 413 30.27 2.83 -5.80
C ASP A 413 29.57 3.68 -4.73
N THR A 414 30.34 4.19 -3.78
CA THR A 414 29.83 4.90 -2.60
C THR A 414 29.11 6.21 -2.95
N ALA A 415 29.58 6.92 -3.98
CA ALA A 415 28.97 8.18 -4.43
C ALA A 415 27.56 7.94 -4.97
N LYS A 416 27.39 6.92 -5.84
CA LYS A 416 26.04 6.55 -6.33
C LYS A 416 25.17 5.98 -5.23
N ALA A 417 25.72 5.20 -4.30
CA ALA A 417 24.94 4.65 -3.20
C ALA A 417 24.23 5.76 -2.41
N PHE A 418 24.97 6.82 -2.05
CA PHE A 418 24.42 7.99 -1.38
C PHE A 418 23.30 8.66 -2.19
N GLU A 419 23.56 8.98 -3.46
CA GLU A 419 22.58 9.66 -4.33
C GLU A 419 21.27 8.85 -4.45
N TYR A 420 21.37 7.53 -4.55
CA TYR A 420 20.20 6.66 -4.65
C TYR A 420 19.45 6.50 -3.32
N TYR A 421 20.12 6.50 -2.17
CA TYR A 421 19.42 6.52 -0.88
C TYR A 421 18.57 7.80 -0.73
N ASP A 422 19.15 8.97 -1.05
CA ASP A 422 18.42 10.23 -0.97
C ASP A 422 17.22 10.27 -1.93
N LYS A 423 17.39 9.76 -3.16
CA LYS A 423 16.28 9.61 -4.12
C LYS A 423 15.19 8.68 -3.62
N ALA A 424 15.56 7.54 -3.03
CA ALA A 424 14.61 6.59 -2.47
C ALA A 424 13.81 7.20 -1.31
N ILE A 425 14.49 7.89 -0.38
CA ILE A 425 13.88 8.57 0.76
C ILE A 425 12.94 9.69 0.30
N ALA A 426 13.40 10.56 -0.61
CA ALA A 426 12.59 11.64 -1.15
C ALA A 426 11.36 11.10 -1.91
N GLY A 427 11.54 10.06 -2.72
CA GLY A 427 10.45 9.43 -3.47
C GLY A 427 9.42 8.75 -2.57
N ALA A 428 9.86 8.00 -1.56
CA ALA A 428 8.96 7.34 -0.60
C ALA A 428 8.18 8.38 0.22
N ARG A 429 8.83 9.47 0.64
CA ARG A 429 8.18 10.58 1.36
C ARG A 429 7.18 11.32 0.49
N ALA A 430 7.51 11.62 -0.76
CA ALA A 430 6.64 12.37 -1.67
C ALA A 430 5.36 11.62 -2.05
N ASN A 431 5.34 10.29 -1.88
CA ASN A 431 4.20 9.43 -2.22
C ASN A 431 3.63 8.71 -0.98
N ASP A 432 4.00 9.15 0.23
CA ASP A 432 3.47 8.66 1.51
C ASP A 432 3.59 7.13 1.74
N TYR A 433 4.67 6.52 1.26
CA TYR A 433 5.02 5.13 1.58
C TYR A 433 5.81 5.06 2.88
N THR A 434 5.13 5.18 4.03
CA THR A 434 5.77 5.24 5.36
C THR A 434 6.65 4.04 5.65
N ASN A 435 6.21 2.85 5.24
CA ASN A 435 6.94 1.59 5.34
C ASN A 435 8.26 1.61 4.55
N ASP A 436 8.23 2.00 3.28
CA ASP A 436 9.44 2.09 2.45
C ASP A 436 10.36 3.23 2.91
N LEU A 437 9.79 4.35 3.39
CA LEU A 437 10.54 5.46 3.96
C LEU A 437 11.35 5.02 5.19
N ALA A 438 10.71 4.30 6.12
CA ALA A 438 11.37 3.78 7.31
C ALA A 438 12.53 2.84 6.95
N LEU A 439 12.29 1.92 6.01
CA LEU A 439 13.30 0.99 5.54
C LEU A 439 14.47 1.69 4.82
N ALA A 440 14.17 2.68 3.98
CA ALA A 440 15.20 3.45 3.28
C ALA A 440 16.12 4.21 4.25
N HIS A 441 15.54 4.84 5.29
CA HIS A 441 16.30 5.47 6.35
C HIS A 441 17.17 4.46 7.13
N GLU A 442 16.64 3.27 7.46
CA GLU A 442 17.40 2.23 8.17
C GLU A 442 18.60 1.73 7.35
N LEU A 443 18.40 1.47 6.04
CA LEU A 443 19.47 1.01 5.16
C LEU A 443 20.53 2.11 4.93
N ALA A 444 20.11 3.37 4.77
CA ALA A 444 21.04 4.50 4.69
C ALA A 444 21.87 4.64 5.99
N ALA A 445 21.24 4.51 7.16
CA ALA A 445 21.94 4.53 8.44
C ALA A 445 23.01 3.42 8.51
N ARG A 446 22.66 2.18 8.14
CA ARG A 446 23.60 1.05 8.08
C ARG A 446 24.76 1.30 7.11
N PHE A 447 24.49 1.90 5.95
CA PHE A 447 25.54 2.29 4.99
C PHE A 447 26.53 3.29 5.58
N TYR A 448 26.07 4.28 6.33
CA TYR A 448 26.92 5.26 6.99
C TYR A 448 27.69 4.70 8.19
N LEU A 449 27.09 3.80 8.97
CA LEU A 449 27.78 3.08 10.05
C LEU A 449 28.95 2.26 9.52
N ASN A 450 28.75 1.53 8.42
CA ASN A 450 29.81 0.73 7.80
C ASN A 450 30.98 1.57 7.26
N GLN A 451 30.80 2.88 7.08
CA GLN A 451 31.85 3.83 6.70
C GLN A 451 32.45 4.58 7.89
N GLY A 452 32.03 4.28 9.13
CA GLY A 452 32.47 4.98 10.34
C GLY A 452 31.88 6.40 10.50
N LYS A 453 30.86 6.77 9.70
CA LYS A 453 30.22 8.11 9.75
C LYS A 453 29.07 8.13 10.78
N THR A 454 29.40 7.87 12.04
CA THR A 454 28.41 7.64 13.12
C THR A 454 27.42 8.79 13.33
N LYS A 455 27.87 10.05 13.22
CA LYS A 455 26.98 11.23 13.37
C LYS A 455 25.88 11.29 12.31
N ILE A 456 26.23 10.99 11.06
CA ILE A 456 25.27 10.97 9.95
C ILE A 456 24.33 9.77 10.13
N ALA A 457 24.88 8.59 10.42
CA ALA A 457 24.10 7.39 10.68
C ALA A 457 23.07 7.58 11.81
N HIS A 458 23.44 8.26 12.89
CA HIS A 458 22.55 8.55 14.01
C HIS A 458 21.29 9.32 13.56
N SER A 459 21.45 10.33 12.70
CA SER A 459 20.31 11.09 12.15
C SER A 459 19.37 10.19 11.35
N TYR A 460 19.90 9.40 10.40
CA TYR A 460 19.08 8.49 9.61
C TYR A 460 18.41 7.41 10.47
N LEU A 461 19.07 6.97 11.54
CA LEU A 461 18.51 5.96 12.44
C LEU A 461 17.36 6.51 13.29
N LEU A 462 17.45 7.76 13.76
CA LEU A 462 16.35 8.46 14.42
C LEU A 462 15.16 8.63 13.46
N ASP A 463 15.42 9.04 12.22
CA ASP A 463 14.38 9.17 11.20
C ASP A 463 13.72 7.83 10.88
N ALA A 464 14.51 6.75 10.77
CA ALA A 464 14.00 5.38 10.59
C ALA A 464 13.09 4.98 11.75
N ARG A 465 13.56 5.20 12.99
CA ARG A 465 12.79 4.91 14.20
C ARG A 465 11.47 5.68 14.23
N HIS A 466 11.49 6.98 13.94
CA HIS A 466 10.27 7.80 13.86
C HIS A 466 9.32 7.34 12.76
N ALA A 467 9.84 6.96 11.59
CA ALA A 467 9.01 6.45 10.50
C ALA A 467 8.39 5.09 10.84
N TYR A 468 9.13 4.16 11.48
CA TYR A 468 8.58 2.90 11.96
C TYR A 468 7.53 3.11 13.06
N LEU A 469 7.74 4.08 13.96
CA LEU A 469 6.74 4.47 14.96
C LEU A 469 5.46 5.00 14.30
N ARG A 470 5.58 5.91 13.32
CA ARG A 470 4.41 6.43 12.58
C ARG A 470 3.69 5.34 11.78
N TRP A 471 4.42 4.37 11.25
CA TRP A 471 3.82 3.22 10.60
C TRP A 471 3.16 2.25 11.60
N GLY A 472 3.48 2.32 12.89
CA GLY A 472 2.98 1.40 13.92
C GLY A 472 3.76 0.09 14.02
N ALA A 473 4.93 -0.02 13.40
CA ALA A 473 5.79 -1.21 13.47
C ALA A 473 6.59 -1.27 14.79
N THR A 474 5.89 -1.32 15.93
CA THR A 474 6.44 -1.27 17.28
C THR A 474 7.45 -2.39 17.57
N ALA A 475 7.24 -3.59 17.05
CA ALA A 475 8.21 -4.68 17.17
C ALA A 475 9.54 -4.32 16.52
N LYS A 476 9.49 -3.63 15.38
CA LYS A 476 10.69 -3.19 14.66
C LYS A 476 11.38 -2.01 15.35
N VAL A 477 10.61 -1.12 15.98
CA VAL A 477 11.17 -0.04 16.83
C VAL A 477 11.94 -0.63 18.01
N LYS A 478 11.37 -1.62 18.69
CA LYS A 478 12.01 -2.34 19.79
C LYS A 478 13.28 -3.06 19.34
N ASP A 479 13.26 -3.71 18.17
CA ASP A 479 14.45 -4.32 17.55
C ASP A 479 15.54 -3.28 17.27
N LEU A 480 15.19 -2.11 16.73
CA LEU A 480 16.17 -1.03 16.51
C LEU A 480 16.76 -0.50 17.82
N ASP A 481 15.92 -0.25 18.82
CA ASP A 481 16.34 0.26 20.14
C ASP A 481 17.29 -0.73 20.84
N GLN A 482 17.04 -2.04 20.70
CA GLN A 482 17.91 -3.10 21.21
C GLN A 482 19.19 -3.30 20.40
N THR A 483 19.14 -3.12 19.08
CA THR A 483 20.30 -3.28 18.20
C THR A 483 21.27 -2.10 18.31
N TYR A 484 20.75 -0.89 18.54
CA TYR A 484 21.54 0.34 18.57
C TYR A 484 21.33 1.15 19.86
N PRO A 485 21.47 0.57 21.07
CA PRO A 485 21.14 1.24 22.32
C PRO A 485 21.96 2.51 22.52
N ASN A 486 23.25 2.51 22.18
CA ASN A 486 24.12 3.67 22.33
C ASN A 486 23.82 4.81 21.35
N LEU A 487 23.08 4.54 20.27
CA LEU A 487 22.70 5.53 19.26
C LEU A 487 21.24 5.96 19.38
N LEU A 488 20.39 5.21 20.07
CA LEU A 488 18.96 5.50 20.17
C LEU A 488 18.49 5.76 21.61
N VAL A 489 19.17 5.20 22.61
CA VAL A 489 18.86 5.39 24.02
C VAL A 489 19.90 6.32 24.63
N ARG A 490 19.52 7.56 24.93
CA ARG A 490 20.18 8.30 26.02
C ARG A 490 19.76 7.62 27.32
N GLY A 491 20.69 6.96 27.99
CA GLY A 491 20.45 6.47 29.35
C GLY A 491 20.01 7.62 30.28
N PRO A 492 19.39 7.30 31.42
CA PRO A 492 19.05 8.30 32.43
C PRO A 492 20.36 8.91 32.96
N MET A 493 20.76 10.07 32.45
CA MET A 493 21.90 10.80 32.99
C MET A 493 21.48 11.48 34.29
N GLY A 494 21.98 10.93 35.40
CA GLY A 494 22.27 11.73 36.58
C GLY A 494 23.25 12.85 36.23
N ALA A 495 23.05 13.97 36.92
CA ALA A 495 23.90 15.15 37.05
C ALA A 495 24.34 15.86 35.74
N PRO A 496 24.16 17.19 35.66
CA PRO A 496 24.52 17.96 34.48
C PRO A 496 26.05 18.02 34.36
N THR A 497 26.61 17.31 33.40
CA THR A 497 27.89 17.75 32.83
C THR A 497 27.58 18.99 31.99
N THR A 498 27.92 20.14 32.56
CA THR A 498 28.08 21.40 31.82
C THR A 498 29.08 21.17 30.69
N PHE A 499 28.59 20.84 29.51
CA PHE A 499 29.39 20.91 28.30
C PHE A 499 29.50 22.39 27.93
N ASP A 500 30.68 22.95 28.19
CA ASP A 500 31.01 24.34 27.88
C ASP A 500 30.97 24.55 26.36
N THR A 501 29.93 25.27 25.93
CA THR A 501 29.65 25.60 24.52
C THR A 501 30.66 26.58 23.90
N THR A 502 31.64 27.06 24.68
CA THR A 502 32.63 28.06 24.27
C THR A 502 33.86 27.47 23.56
N GLN A 503 34.09 26.16 23.61
CA GLN A 503 35.27 25.53 22.98
C GLN A 503 35.04 24.91 21.59
N ILE A 504 33.78 24.82 21.10
CA ILE A 504 33.46 24.11 19.86
C ILE A 504 33.43 25.01 18.61
N LEU A 505 33.29 26.33 18.78
CA LEU A 505 33.39 27.28 17.68
C LEU A 505 34.62 28.13 17.95
N GLY A 506 35.66 27.99 17.12
CA GLY A 506 36.84 28.84 17.14
C GLY A 506 36.47 30.29 16.78
N VAL A 507 35.82 30.99 17.69
CA VAL A 507 35.37 32.38 17.53
C VAL A 507 36.35 33.25 18.29
N THR A 508 37.24 33.88 17.55
CA THR A 508 37.93 35.09 18.00
C THR A 508 36.89 36.21 18.22
N PRO A 509 37.15 37.21 19.07
CA PRO A 509 36.12 38.12 19.61
C PRO A 509 35.51 39.14 18.62
N THR A 510 35.55 38.90 17.31
CA THR A 510 35.30 39.90 16.27
C THR A 510 34.15 39.57 15.31
N ALA A 511 33.23 38.67 15.66
CA ALA A 511 32.04 38.41 14.84
C ALA A 511 30.89 39.40 15.14
N SER A 512 30.35 40.01 14.08
CA SER A 512 29.27 41.02 14.08
C SER A 512 27.92 40.49 14.59
N GLU A 513 27.11 41.37 15.18
CA GLU A 513 25.81 41.11 15.82
C GLU A 513 24.81 40.27 14.99
N GLY A 514 24.84 40.36 13.65
CA GLY A 514 23.97 39.56 12.77
C GLY A 514 24.22 38.04 12.79
N GLN A 515 25.43 37.59 13.12
CA GLN A 515 25.74 36.14 13.22
C GLN A 515 25.35 35.53 14.57
N ARG A 516 25.20 36.34 15.63
CA ARG A 516 24.75 35.86 16.95
C ARG A 516 23.25 35.51 16.93
N ALA A 517 22.44 36.30 16.24
CA ALA A 517 21.00 36.05 16.10
C ALA A 517 20.70 34.72 15.38
N SER A 518 21.40 34.43 14.27
CA SER A 518 21.17 33.18 13.51
C SER A 518 21.65 31.92 14.25
N ILE A 519 22.64 32.04 15.14
CA ILE A 519 23.16 30.92 15.95
C ILE A 519 22.27 30.64 17.16
N LEU A 520 21.67 31.68 17.75
CA LEU A 520 20.63 31.56 18.79
C LEU A 520 19.38 30.84 18.23
N ASP A 521 18.97 31.19 17.01
CA ASP A 521 17.81 30.60 16.33
C ASP A 521 18.02 29.11 16.01
N LEU A 522 19.22 28.73 15.57
CA LEU A 522 19.56 27.31 15.33
C LEU A 522 19.67 26.51 16.64
N GLY A 523 20.16 27.12 17.73
CA GLY A 523 20.20 26.51 19.05
C GLY A 523 18.81 26.26 19.63
N ALA A 524 17.88 27.19 19.41
CA ALA A 524 16.48 27.06 19.77
C ALA A 524 15.78 25.93 18.98
N VAL A 525 15.99 25.86 17.67
CA VAL A 525 15.45 24.79 16.80
C VAL A 525 16.02 23.42 17.19
N ILE A 526 17.30 23.30 17.52
CA ILE A 526 17.92 22.04 17.95
C ILE A 526 17.40 21.61 19.33
N LYS A 527 17.24 22.55 20.28
CA LYS A 527 16.62 22.27 21.59
C LYS A 527 15.16 21.82 21.42
N ALA A 528 14.38 22.50 20.59
CA ALA A 528 12.99 22.18 20.31
C ALA A 528 12.86 20.80 19.65
N SER A 529 13.66 20.51 18.63
CA SER A 529 13.67 19.20 17.97
C SER A 529 14.09 18.07 18.91
N GLN A 530 15.06 18.29 19.81
CA GLN A 530 15.48 17.29 20.81
C GLN A 530 14.44 17.06 21.91
N ALA A 531 13.74 18.11 22.33
CA ALA A 531 12.64 18.01 23.29
C ALA A 531 11.43 17.28 22.70
N ILE A 532 11.11 17.55 21.44
CA ILE A 532 9.99 16.90 20.74
C ILE A 532 10.27 15.42 20.48
N SER A 533 11.52 15.07 20.17
CA SER A 533 11.93 13.68 19.91
C SER A 533 12.11 12.82 21.18
N GLY A 534 12.06 13.41 22.39
CA GLY A 534 12.30 12.69 23.65
C GLY A 534 11.05 12.21 24.39
N GLU A 535 9.88 12.78 24.13
CA GLU A 535 8.70 12.61 24.99
C GLU A 535 7.58 11.83 24.27
N ILE A 536 7.24 10.65 24.81
CA ILE A 536 6.26 9.70 24.25
C ILE A 536 4.82 10.05 24.70
N VAL A 537 4.68 10.88 25.73
CA VAL A 537 3.38 11.27 26.30
C VAL A 537 3.04 12.69 25.85
N LEU A 538 1.91 12.88 25.15
CA LEU A 538 1.47 14.18 24.60
C LEU A 538 1.52 15.31 25.64
N GLY A 539 1.12 15.04 26.89
CA GLY A 539 1.20 16.03 27.98
C GLY A 539 2.64 16.45 28.33
N GLN A 540 3.60 15.52 28.32
CA GLN A 540 5.02 15.83 28.58
C GLN A 540 5.67 16.54 27.39
N LEU A 541 5.29 16.15 26.16
CA LEU A 541 5.69 16.83 24.94
C LEU A 541 5.24 18.30 24.92
N LEU A 542 3.95 18.54 25.18
CA LEU A 542 3.37 19.88 25.24
C LEU A 542 4.04 20.71 26.33
N LYS A 543 4.28 20.11 27.50
CA LYS A 543 5.00 20.76 28.59
C LYS A 543 6.38 21.24 28.15
N ARG A 544 7.16 20.37 27.53
CA ARG A 544 8.53 20.69 27.12
C ARG A 544 8.59 21.68 25.96
N LEU A 545 7.65 21.60 25.03
CA LEU A 545 7.52 22.56 23.93
C LEU A 545 7.21 23.96 24.46
N MET A 546 6.27 24.07 25.40
CA MET A 546 5.90 25.34 26.03
C MET A 546 7.04 25.94 26.87
N GLU A 547 7.82 25.12 27.60
CA GLU A 547 9.06 25.55 28.28
C GLU A 547 10.02 26.24 27.30
N ILE A 548 10.27 25.61 26.15
CA ILE A 548 11.22 26.11 25.16
C ILE A 548 10.71 27.37 24.46
N VAL A 549 9.42 27.40 24.11
CA VAL A 549 8.82 28.56 23.44
C VAL A 549 8.86 29.79 24.34
N ILE A 550 8.54 29.64 25.62
CA ILE A 550 8.57 30.75 26.58
C ILE A 550 9.99 31.21 26.88
N GLU A 551 10.94 30.27 27.09
CA GLU A 551 12.36 30.59 27.32
C GLU A 551 12.95 31.36 26.13
N ASN A 552 12.66 30.93 24.89
CA ASN A 552 13.20 31.58 23.69
C ASN A 552 12.49 32.88 23.34
N ALA A 553 11.17 32.98 23.57
CA ALA A 553 10.42 34.21 23.34
C ALA A 553 10.67 35.27 24.42
N GLY A 554 11.27 34.90 25.56
CA GLY A 554 11.37 35.76 26.74
C GLY A 554 10.00 36.16 27.30
N ALA A 555 8.97 35.34 27.06
CA ALA A 555 7.60 35.64 27.42
C ALA A 555 7.35 35.33 28.91
N GLN A 556 6.41 36.04 29.53
CA GLN A 556 5.97 35.72 30.91
C GLN A 556 4.85 34.67 30.92
N HIS A 557 3.97 34.72 29.91
CA HIS A 557 2.87 33.78 29.72
C HIS A 557 2.87 33.27 28.29
N GLY A 558 2.53 32.00 28.10
CA GLY A 558 2.38 31.38 26.79
C GLY A 558 1.21 30.41 26.75
N PHE A 559 0.49 30.41 25.62
CA PHE A 559 -0.68 29.57 25.38
C PHE A 559 -0.53 28.83 24.05
N LEU A 560 -0.84 27.54 24.03
CA LEU A 560 -1.04 26.77 22.81
C LEU A 560 -2.54 26.65 22.53
N ILE A 561 -2.97 27.14 21.37
CA ILE A 561 -4.37 27.16 20.97
C ILE A 561 -4.56 26.28 19.73
N LEU A 562 -5.51 25.35 19.79
CA LEU A 562 -5.86 24.45 18.69
C LEU A 562 -7.32 24.61 18.32
N GLU A 563 -7.65 24.35 17.05
CA GLU A 563 -9.02 24.29 16.58
C GLU A 563 -9.53 22.85 16.69
N LYS A 564 -10.51 22.60 17.57
CA LYS A 564 -11.20 21.31 17.72
C LYS A 564 -12.70 21.51 17.48
N ASN A 565 -13.29 20.71 16.58
CA ASN A 565 -14.71 20.78 16.23
C ASN A 565 -15.22 22.20 15.88
N GLY A 566 -14.39 23.02 15.22
CA GLY A 566 -14.72 24.39 14.82
C GLY A 566 -14.68 25.42 15.97
N GLN A 567 -14.11 25.07 17.12
CA GLN A 567 -13.89 25.98 18.26
C GLN A 567 -12.41 26.07 18.61
N LEU A 568 -11.95 27.27 18.97
CA LEU A 568 -10.59 27.50 19.46
C LEU A 568 -10.52 27.16 20.95
N VAL A 569 -9.64 26.21 21.30
CA VAL A 569 -9.41 25.73 22.67
C VAL A 569 -7.95 25.86 23.07
N ILE A 570 -7.70 26.15 24.34
CA ILE A 570 -6.37 26.18 24.93
C ILE A 570 -5.98 24.74 25.30
N GLU A 571 -4.95 24.24 24.63
CA GLU A 571 -4.43 22.89 24.84
C GLU A 571 -3.31 22.88 25.90
N ALA A 572 -2.53 23.95 25.98
CA ALA A 572 -1.48 24.09 26.97
C ALA A 572 -1.32 25.55 27.41
N GLU A 573 -0.99 25.75 28.67
CA GLU A 573 -0.67 27.05 29.27
C GLU A 573 0.60 26.92 30.10
N SER A 574 1.49 27.89 29.94
CA SER A 574 2.68 28.00 30.76
C SER A 574 2.87 29.44 31.24
N ASP A 575 3.33 29.56 32.48
CA ASP A 575 3.61 30.79 33.20
C ASP A 575 5.02 30.68 33.80
N ALA A 576 5.88 31.65 33.46
CA ALA A 576 7.27 31.67 33.86
C ALA A 576 7.46 31.78 35.39
N GLU A 577 6.49 32.33 36.13
CA GLU A 577 6.60 32.52 37.59
C GLU A 577 6.15 31.29 38.39
N SER A 578 5.18 30.52 37.88
CA SER A 578 4.59 29.41 38.63
C SER A 578 5.30 28.06 38.44
N ALA A 579 6.21 27.94 37.46
CA ALA A 579 6.93 26.72 37.07
C ALA A 579 6.04 25.48 36.75
N GLU A 580 4.72 25.59 36.89
CA GLU A 580 3.74 24.56 36.57
C GLU A 580 3.07 24.84 35.24
N ILE A 581 3.33 23.96 34.27
CA ILE A 581 2.66 23.98 32.97
C ILE A 581 1.42 23.12 33.04
N LYS A 582 0.27 23.72 32.69
CA LYS A 582 -1.02 23.04 32.65
C LYS A 582 -1.32 22.64 31.20
N VAL A 583 -1.34 21.34 30.95
CA VAL A 583 -1.58 20.73 29.63
C VAL A 583 -2.93 19.99 29.59
N LEU A 584 -3.49 19.84 28.39
CA LEU A 584 -4.76 19.15 28.11
C LEU A 584 -5.98 19.81 28.77
N GLN A 585 -6.05 21.15 28.71
CA GLN A 585 -7.12 21.89 29.39
C GLN A 585 -8.45 21.93 28.62
N ASP A 586 -8.45 21.68 27.30
CA ASP A 586 -9.62 21.73 26.40
C ASP A 586 -10.56 22.94 26.68
N SER A 587 -9.96 24.06 27.08
CA SER A 587 -10.69 25.21 27.62
C SER A 587 -10.98 26.22 26.50
N PRO A 588 -12.25 26.61 26.25
CA PRO A 588 -12.58 27.54 25.17
C PRO A 588 -11.92 28.91 25.35
N VAL A 589 -11.28 29.41 24.30
CA VAL A 589 -10.60 30.73 24.31
C VAL A 589 -11.56 31.87 24.67
N ALA A 590 -12.82 31.79 24.23
CA ALA A 590 -13.85 32.80 24.50
C ALA A 590 -14.17 32.95 26.00
N ALA A 591 -13.91 31.93 26.82
CA ALA A 591 -14.14 31.96 28.26
C ALA A 591 -12.95 32.51 29.08
N GLN A 592 -11.85 32.89 28.42
CA GLN A 592 -10.58 33.28 29.06
C GLN A 592 -10.17 34.73 28.77
N ALA A 593 -11.16 35.62 28.61
CA ALA A 593 -10.95 37.05 28.30
C ALA A 593 -10.16 37.84 29.37
N ASP A 594 -10.00 37.28 30.57
CA ASP A 594 -9.20 37.86 31.66
C ASP A 594 -7.72 37.46 31.62
N ARG A 595 -7.34 36.47 30.79
CA ARG A 595 -6.00 35.85 30.80
C ARG A 595 -5.25 35.96 29.47
N LEU A 596 -5.96 36.21 28.36
CA LEU A 596 -5.38 36.36 27.04
C LEU A 596 -6.19 37.32 26.16
N ALA A 597 -5.55 37.96 25.20
CA ALA A 597 -6.21 38.89 24.27
C ALA A 597 -7.03 38.15 23.20
N VAL A 598 -8.30 37.88 23.50
CA VAL A 598 -9.21 37.11 22.63
C VAL A 598 -9.38 37.75 21.25
N SER A 599 -9.39 39.08 21.16
CA SER A 599 -9.50 39.79 19.89
C SER A 599 -8.28 39.59 18.98
N VAL A 600 -7.07 39.49 19.55
CA VAL A 600 -5.83 39.22 18.82
C VAL A 600 -5.85 37.79 18.29
N VAL A 601 -6.19 36.81 19.13
CA VAL A 601 -6.29 35.40 18.73
C VAL A 601 -7.33 35.21 17.62
N ASN A 602 -8.52 35.79 17.75
CA ASN A 602 -9.55 35.69 16.73
C ASN A 602 -9.16 36.38 15.42
N PHE A 603 -8.37 37.46 15.49
CA PHE A 603 -7.83 38.11 14.31
C PHE A 603 -6.88 37.16 13.56
N VAL A 604 -5.85 36.63 14.25
CA VAL A 604 -4.88 35.69 13.67
C VAL A 604 -5.56 34.42 13.16
N ALA A 605 -6.51 33.87 13.92
CA ALA A 605 -7.23 32.66 13.51
C ALA A 605 -8.02 32.85 12.21
N ARG A 606 -8.57 34.05 11.97
CA ARG A 606 -9.32 34.40 10.76
C ARG A 606 -8.44 34.78 9.58
N THR A 607 -7.41 35.60 9.81
CA THR A 607 -6.57 36.14 8.73
C THR A 607 -5.38 35.25 8.39
N LYS A 608 -4.98 34.36 9.31
CA LYS A 608 -3.76 33.54 9.26
C LYS A 608 -2.47 34.38 9.16
N GLU A 609 -2.54 35.66 9.53
CA GLU A 609 -1.40 36.57 9.59
C GLU A 609 -0.97 36.75 11.05
N SER A 610 0.33 36.69 11.33
CA SER A 610 0.88 36.87 12.67
C SER A 610 0.73 38.32 13.15
N VAL A 611 0.51 38.49 14.46
CA VAL A 611 0.40 39.81 15.10
C VAL A 611 1.51 39.95 16.13
N MET A 612 2.36 40.96 15.95
CA MET A 612 3.40 41.35 16.91
C MET A 612 3.13 42.79 17.37
N LEU A 613 2.90 42.95 18.67
CA LEU A 613 2.69 44.24 19.32
C LEU A 613 3.85 44.47 20.29
N ASP A 614 4.66 45.51 20.06
CA ASP A 614 5.76 45.88 20.96
C ASP A 614 5.26 46.60 22.22
N ASP A 615 4.17 47.38 22.07
CA ASP A 615 3.39 48.00 23.15
C ASP A 615 1.89 47.79 22.91
N ALA A 616 1.30 46.80 23.57
CA ALA A 616 -0.12 46.46 23.38
C ALA A 616 -1.07 47.58 23.84
N LEU A 617 -0.62 48.52 24.68
CA LEU A 617 -1.43 49.66 25.11
C LEU A 617 -1.52 50.76 24.05
N GLN A 618 -0.56 50.81 23.12
CA GLN A 618 -0.54 51.77 22.01
C GLN A 618 -1.17 51.23 20.73
N ALA A 619 -1.54 49.94 20.71
CA ALA A 619 -2.15 49.30 19.55
C ALA A 619 -3.64 49.67 19.43
N GLU A 620 -3.97 50.76 18.72
CA GLU A 620 -5.35 51.26 18.56
C GLU A 620 -6.37 50.18 18.15
N LYS A 621 -5.93 49.22 17.31
CA LYS A 621 -6.77 48.15 16.78
C LYS A 621 -7.22 47.12 17.83
N PHE A 622 -6.43 46.92 18.89
CA PHE A 622 -6.67 45.90 19.92
C PHE A 622 -6.83 46.48 21.34
N ALA A 623 -6.63 47.79 21.51
CA ALA A 623 -6.71 48.49 22.80
C ALA A 623 -8.06 48.35 23.55
N GLN A 624 -9.13 47.93 22.86
CA GLN A 624 -10.44 47.70 23.46
C GLN A 624 -10.58 46.31 24.11
N ASP A 625 -9.64 45.39 23.88
CA ASP A 625 -9.64 44.05 24.46
C ASP A 625 -9.56 44.08 25.99
N GLN A 626 -10.33 43.20 26.63
CA GLN A 626 -10.44 43.13 28.09
C GLN A 626 -9.08 42.83 28.75
N TYR A 627 -8.32 41.87 28.23
CA TYR A 627 -7.02 41.50 28.78
C TYR A 627 -5.99 42.63 28.60
N ILE A 628 -6.03 43.35 27.47
CA ILE A 628 -5.12 44.48 27.25
C ILE A 628 -5.41 45.63 28.22
N LYS A 629 -6.70 45.88 28.54
CA LYS A 629 -7.10 46.91 29.51
C LYS A 629 -6.73 46.57 30.95
N THR A 630 -6.98 45.33 31.37
CA THR A 630 -6.83 44.91 32.77
C THR A 630 -5.43 44.39 33.07
N GLY A 631 -4.89 43.53 32.20
CA GLY A 631 -3.57 42.91 32.34
C GLY A 631 -2.40 43.79 31.88
N ARG A 632 -2.68 44.81 31.05
CA ARG A 632 -1.69 45.78 30.53
C ARG A 632 -0.36 45.14 30.09
N PRO A 633 -0.39 44.11 29.22
CA PRO A 633 0.81 43.46 28.73
C PRO A 633 1.64 44.47 27.92
N LYS A 634 2.97 44.42 28.06
CA LYS A 634 3.86 45.26 27.27
C LYS A 634 3.89 44.77 25.83
N SER A 635 4.27 43.52 25.60
CA SER A 635 4.31 42.93 24.26
C SER A 635 3.34 41.76 24.12
N ILE A 636 2.85 41.55 22.89
CA ILE A 636 2.04 40.38 22.51
C ILE A 636 2.53 39.86 21.16
N LEU A 637 2.74 38.54 21.07
CA LEU A 637 2.97 37.83 19.82
C LEU A 637 1.92 36.72 19.71
N CYS A 638 1.20 36.66 18.59
CA CYS A 638 0.18 35.66 18.32
C CYS A 638 0.23 35.16 16.88
#